data_AF-A0A540LCZ6-F1
#
_entry.id   AF-A0A540LCZ6-F1
#
_cell.length_a   1.000
_cell.length_b   1.000
_cell.length_c   1.000
_cell.angle_alpha   90.00
_cell.angle_beta   90.00
_cell.angle_gamma   90.00
#
_symmetry.space_group_name_H-M   'P 1'
#
loop_
_entity.id
_entity.type
_entity.pdbx_description
1 polymer ?
#
loop_
_entity_poly.entity_id
_entity_poly.type
_entity_poly.pdbx_seq_one_letter_code
_entity_poly.pdbx_strand_id
1 'polypeptide(L)'
;MKEPVTSKDIQSLTGKVAALTRFISKATDRCAPFFKALKGNKKYITWTEECAKAFRNLKEYMSKAPLLSKPEVGDTLIIYLSVSASAVSSVLIRKDSGVERPVYYASKALQDAETRYSNIEKLALALVMSARKLRPYFQAHAIIVLTNHPLRQILQSPDTSGRMIKWAIALGEFDISYQPKPAEKGQAVADFIADFTYPVDIASTPEAVASLPSEAQKIESTTPTWSLYVDGSSNQQGCGAGLVLTTPDKVAMEYALRFKFKASNNEAEYEALLAGLRLAKHLGVKRIDIFSDSQLVVNQVTNNFDAKDSSMAAYLAQTRLLLKHFHYQITQVPRAANSHADALARLASAVEDKIGRKIHVELLAAPSTMVAEVCNLQQGDSWITPIYKFLAHGTLPNDKVQAKQIRYKSARYLIINDQLYKRSFTLPYLRCLTPAEAEIVLREIHEGVCGDHAGSRSLAHKTFRQGYYWPTLHQDAIRISRSCDKCQRYATIPHSPPEPLTPMISPWPFAQWGLDLIGPMPAGKGKVRYAIVAVDYFTKWAEVEPLATITEGKIEDFVWKNILCRFGIPNAIVTDNGRQFDNKKFKMFCSKFNINLCFASPAHPQSNGQVEAVNKIIKRTLKTSLDKAKGCWPEFVPQVLWSYRTSYRTSTGETPFSLAFGTEAVVPVELEQATYRIQNYIQSENDKQLTLNLDLVEEHRNQAHLRNVAYKQRISNYYDSRVKPRSFKVGDWVLKKRLLCDRVPSEGTLSPNWDGPFEVVGISRPGSYKLRSSDGKTLGHPWNADHLKYYYK
;
A
#
# COMPACT_ATOMS: atom_id res chain seq x y z
N MET A 1 -17.11 -10.01 -48.93
CA MET A 1 -15.72 -10.45 -48.65
C MET A 1 -15.43 -11.72 -49.46
N LYS A 2 -14.28 -11.75 -50.17
CA LYS A 2 -13.77 -12.92 -50.91
C LYS A 2 -13.12 -13.91 -49.92
N GLU A 3 -13.01 -15.17 -50.31
CA GLU A 3 -12.37 -16.20 -49.48
C GLU A 3 -10.87 -15.91 -49.31
N PRO A 4 -10.30 -16.11 -48.11
CA PRO A 4 -8.87 -15.90 -47.87
C PRO A 4 -8.02 -16.89 -48.68
N VAL A 5 -7.00 -16.36 -49.38
CA VAL A 5 -6.06 -17.20 -50.16
C VAL A 5 -4.66 -17.17 -49.54
N THR A 6 -4.34 -16.13 -48.76
CA THR A 6 -3.04 -15.95 -48.11
C THR A 6 -3.12 -15.86 -46.58
N SER A 7 -1.99 -15.99 -45.88
CA SER A 7 -1.92 -15.87 -44.41
C SER A 7 -2.32 -14.49 -43.94
N LYS A 8 -1.95 -13.47 -44.70
CA LYS A 8 -2.36 -12.09 -44.47
C LYS A 8 -3.87 -11.93 -44.60
N ASP A 9 -4.51 -12.62 -45.54
CA ASP A 9 -5.97 -12.58 -45.68
C ASP A 9 -6.67 -13.24 -44.50
N ILE A 10 -6.16 -14.39 -44.01
CA ILE A 10 -6.71 -15.06 -42.84
C ILE A 10 -6.51 -14.20 -41.58
N GLN A 11 -5.32 -13.61 -41.39
CA GLN A 11 -5.06 -12.66 -40.29
C GLN A 11 -5.99 -11.45 -40.38
N SER A 12 -6.15 -10.85 -41.56
CA SER A 12 -7.07 -9.74 -41.80
C SER A 12 -8.51 -10.12 -41.49
N LEU A 13 -8.96 -11.31 -41.91
CA LEU A 13 -10.28 -11.85 -41.58
C LEU A 13 -10.44 -12.01 -40.07
N THR A 14 -9.49 -12.65 -39.38
CA THR A 14 -9.55 -12.81 -37.92
C THR A 14 -9.56 -11.47 -37.17
N GLY A 15 -8.84 -10.46 -37.66
CA GLY A 15 -8.86 -9.09 -37.11
C GLY A 15 -10.22 -8.41 -37.30
N LYS A 16 -10.83 -8.53 -38.49
CA LYS A 16 -12.18 -8.01 -38.76
C LYS A 16 -13.24 -8.70 -37.91
N VAL A 17 -13.14 -10.01 -37.72
CA VAL A 17 -14.04 -10.76 -36.84
C VAL A 17 -13.83 -10.36 -35.38
N ALA A 18 -12.58 -10.15 -34.94
CA ALA A 18 -12.28 -9.69 -33.58
C ALA A 18 -13.00 -8.37 -33.26
N ALA A 19 -13.01 -7.41 -34.19
CA ALA A 19 -13.73 -6.14 -34.06
C ALA A 19 -15.25 -6.30 -33.96
N LEU A 20 -15.81 -7.36 -34.56
CA LEU A 20 -17.24 -7.67 -34.57
C LEU A 20 -17.66 -8.72 -33.54
N THR A 21 -16.74 -9.20 -32.70
CA THR A 21 -17.01 -10.28 -31.72
C THR A 21 -18.22 -10.02 -30.84
N ARG A 22 -18.53 -8.75 -30.53
CA ARG A 22 -19.69 -8.38 -29.71
C ARG A 22 -21.05 -8.76 -30.32
N PHE A 23 -21.10 -8.97 -31.63
CA PHE A 23 -22.32 -9.30 -32.40
C PHE A 23 -22.39 -10.80 -32.78
N ILE A 24 -21.35 -11.57 -32.50
CA ILE A 24 -21.19 -12.92 -33.05
C ILE A 24 -21.28 -13.96 -31.93
N SER A 25 -22.37 -14.73 -31.94
CA SER A 25 -22.48 -15.93 -31.09
C SER A 25 -21.34 -16.91 -31.41
N LYS A 26 -20.67 -17.41 -30.38
CA LYS A 26 -19.53 -18.35 -30.49
C LYS A 26 -18.42 -17.90 -31.43
N ALA A 27 -18.11 -16.60 -31.47
CA ALA A 27 -17.10 -16.07 -32.41
C ALA A 27 -15.79 -16.88 -32.42
N THR A 28 -15.36 -17.35 -31.26
CA THR A 28 -14.17 -18.21 -31.14
C THR A 28 -14.33 -19.59 -31.78
N ASP A 29 -15.43 -20.30 -31.57
CA ASP A 29 -15.63 -21.63 -32.17
C ASP A 29 -15.86 -21.52 -33.68
N ARG A 30 -16.62 -20.50 -34.13
CA ARG A 30 -16.84 -20.22 -35.56
C ARG A 30 -15.53 -19.88 -36.29
N CYS A 31 -14.53 -19.37 -35.59
CA CYS A 31 -13.19 -19.08 -36.12
C CYS A 31 -12.14 -20.15 -35.80
N ALA A 32 -12.48 -21.23 -35.09
CA ALA A 32 -11.53 -22.28 -34.74
C ALA A 32 -10.82 -22.90 -35.96
N PRO A 33 -11.50 -23.16 -37.09
CA PRO A 33 -10.83 -23.62 -38.32
C PRO A 33 -9.80 -22.63 -38.86
N PHE A 34 -10.07 -21.32 -38.78
CA PHE A 34 -9.13 -20.28 -39.21
C PHE A 34 -7.87 -20.25 -38.33
N PHE A 35 -8.03 -20.43 -37.02
CA PHE A 35 -6.90 -20.52 -36.10
C PHE A 35 -6.07 -21.78 -36.31
N LYS A 36 -6.70 -22.91 -36.69
CA LYS A 36 -5.97 -24.14 -37.08
C LYS A 36 -5.18 -23.92 -38.37
N ALA A 37 -5.78 -23.28 -39.39
CA ALA A 37 -5.10 -22.97 -40.65
C ALA A 37 -3.88 -22.03 -40.44
N LEU A 38 -3.93 -21.13 -39.45
CA LEU A 38 -2.80 -20.27 -39.07
C LEU A 38 -1.70 -20.99 -38.26
N LYS A 39 -2.02 -22.09 -37.57
CA LYS A 39 -1.06 -22.89 -36.78
C LYS A 39 -0.31 -23.94 -37.60
N GLY A 40 -0.66 -24.12 -38.89
CA GLY A 40 0.01 -25.05 -39.81
C GLY A 40 1.45 -24.69 -40.14
N ASN A 41 2.13 -25.57 -40.87
CA ASN A 41 3.56 -25.46 -41.22
C ASN A 41 3.85 -24.12 -41.93
N LYS A 42 4.79 -23.31 -41.42
CA LYS A 42 5.01 -21.89 -41.77
C LYS A 42 5.27 -21.57 -43.26
N LYS A 43 5.43 -22.57 -44.14
CA LYS A 43 5.72 -22.40 -45.57
C LYS A 43 4.49 -22.49 -46.49
N TYR A 44 3.41 -23.18 -46.12
CA TYR A 44 2.21 -23.30 -46.97
C TYR A 44 0.94 -23.38 -46.13
N ILE A 45 -0.08 -22.62 -46.51
CA ILE A 45 -1.40 -22.63 -45.85
C ILE A 45 -2.29 -23.62 -46.60
N THR A 46 -2.92 -24.52 -45.85
CA THR A 46 -3.98 -25.39 -46.36
C THR A 46 -5.32 -24.80 -45.96
N TRP A 47 -5.95 -24.05 -46.87
CA TRP A 47 -7.35 -23.64 -46.72
C TRP A 47 -8.23 -24.85 -47.00
N THR A 48 -8.71 -25.50 -45.94
CA THR A 48 -9.51 -26.72 -46.04
C THR A 48 -10.97 -26.42 -46.34
N GLU A 49 -11.73 -27.43 -46.80
CA GLU A 49 -13.20 -27.31 -46.96
C GLU A 49 -13.89 -26.95 -45.63
N GLU A 50 -13.31 -27.36 -44.49
CA GLU A 50 -13.77 -26.94 -43.15
C GLU A 50 -13.64 -25.41 -42.96
N CYS A 51 -12.56 -24.80 -43.45
CA CYS A 51 -12.38 -23.34 -43.43
C CYS A 51 -13.35 -22.63 -44.38
N ALA A 52 -13.54 -23.15 -45.60
CA ALA A 52 -14.49 -22.59 -46.55
C ALA A 52 -15.94 -22.64 -46.02
N LYS A 53 -16.34 -23.77 -45.43
CA LYS A 53 -17.65 -23.93 -44.77
C LYS A 53 -17.81 -22.98 -43.58
N ALA A 54 -16.81 -22.86 -42.71
CA ALA A 54 -16.84 -21.94 -41.58
C ALA A 54 -16.95 -20.47 -42.04
N PHE A 55 -16.28 -20.09 -43.13
CA PHE A 55 -16.37 -18.76 -43.72
C PHE A 55 -17.73 -18.47 -44.32
N ARG A 56 -18.33 -19.42 -45.06
CA ARG A 56 -19.71 -19.30 -45.58
C ARG A 56 -20.73 -19.15 -44.45
N ASN A 57 -20.64 -20.01 -43.42
CA ASN A 57 -21.52 -19.96 -42.25
C ASN A 57 -21.39 -18.64 -41.47
N LEU A 58 -20.17 -18.10 -41.37
CA LEU A 58 -19.95 -16.81 -40.72
C LEU A 58 -20.57 -15.66 -41.52
N LYS A 59 -20.45 -15.68 -42.86
CA LYS A 59 -21.10 -14.68 -43.72
C LYS A 59 -22.62 -14.73 -43.62
N GLU A 60 -23.20 -15.93 -43.66
CA GLU A 60 -24.65 -16.11 -43.54
C GLU A 60 -25.16 -15.69 -42.15
N TYR A 61 -24.43 -16.03 -41.08
CA TYR A 61 -24.75 -15.55 -39.74
C TYR A 61 -24.73 -14.02 -39.67
N MET A 62 -23.72 -13.39 -40.29
CA MET A 62 -23.60 -11.93 -40.28
C MET A 62 -24.69 -11.23 -41.09
N SER A 63 -25.26 -11.86 -42.12
CA SER A 63 -26.41 -11.31 -42.83
C SER A 63 -27.73 -11.42 -42.05
N LYS A 64 -27.78 -12.27 -41.02
CA LYS A 64 -28.95 -12.50 -40.16
C LYS A 64 -28.73 -12.08 -38.71
N ALA A 65 -27.64 -11.37 -38.42
CA ALA A 65 -27.21 -11.12 -37.04
C ALA A 65 -28.23 -10.27 -36.27
N PRO A 66 -28.56 -10.64 -35.02
CA PRO A 66 -29.57 -9.94 -34.24
C PRO A 66 -29.10 -8.52 -33.87
N LEU A 67 -30.04 -7.57 -33.86
CA LEU A 67 -29.79 -6.22 -33.36
C LEU A 67 -29.52 -6.27 -31.85
N LEU A 68 -28.39 -5.68 -31.43
CA LEU A 68 -28.07 -5.56 -30.01
C LEU A 68 -28.86 -4.41 -29.38
N SER A 69 -29.35 -4.64 -28.15
CA SER A 69 -30.05 -3.63 -27.35
C SER A 69 -29.10 -2.92 -26.40
N LYS A 70 -29.38 -1.65 -26.12
CA LYS A 70 -28.73 -0.89 -25.04
C LYS A 70 -29.46 -1.17 -23.70
N PRO A 71 -28.73 -1.36 -22.59
CA PRO A 71 -29.33 -1.43 -21.26
C PRO A 71 -29.68 -0.03 -20.74
N GLU A 72 -30.77 0.07 -19.98
CA GLU A 72 -31.27 1.28 -19.33
C GLU A 72 -30.97 1.27 -17.83
N VAL A 73 -30.92 2.46 -17.23
CA VAL A 73 -30.58 2.64 -15.81
C VAL A 73 -31.64 1.92 -14.95
N GLY A 74 -31.20 0.99 -14.11
CA GLY A 74 -32.07 0.17 -13.26
C GLY A 74 -32.40 -1.21 -13.82
N ASP A 75 -32.04 -1.50 -15.07
CA ASP A 75 -32.22 -2.84 -15.63
C ASP A 75 -31.43 -3.90 -14.85
N THR A 76 -32.03 -5.08 -14.72
CA THR A 76 -31.32 -6.31 -14.33
C THR A 76 -30.99 -7.10 -15.59
N LEU A 77 -29.73 -7.45 -15.78
CA LEU A 77 -29.25 -8.14 -16.97
C LEU A 77 -29.09 -9.63 -16.70
N ILE A 78 -29.42 -10.44 -17.69
CA ILE A 78 -29.37 -11.90 -17.62
C ILE A 78 -28.15 -12.37 -18.42
N ILE A 79 -27.34 -13.26 -17.85
CA ILE A 79 -26.22 -13.86 -18.55
C ILE A 79 -26.42 -15.37 -18.72
N TYR A 80 -26.29 -15.81 -19.97
CA TYR A 80 -26.23 -17.23 -20.32
C TYR A 80 -24.77 -17.61 -20.54
N LEU A 81 -24.38 -18.75 -19.95
CA LEU A 81 -23.04 -19.31 -20.07
C LEU A 81 -23.09 -20.58 -20.90
N SER A 82 -22.05 -20.80 -21.67
CA SER A 82 -21.90 -22.03 -22.44
C SER A 82 -20.44 -22.41 -22.69
N VAL A 83 -20.21 -23.69 -22.88
CA VAL A 83 -18.90 -24.32 -22.97
C VAL A 83 -18.87 -25.25 -24.18
N SER A 84 -17.80 -25.19 -24.97
CA SER A 84 -17.47 -26.16 -26.02
C SER A 84 -16.16 -26.89 -25.68
N ALA A 85 -15.75 -27.82 -26.53
CA ALA A 85 -14.44 -28.47 -26.41
C ALA A 85 -13.27 -27.49 -26.54
N SER A 86 -13.45 -26.40 -27.30
CA SER A 86 -12.39 -25.45 -27.70
C SER A 86 -12.51 -24.06 -27.08
N ALA A 87 -13.68 -23.68 -26.56
CA ALA A 87 -13.94 -22.32 -26.11
C ALA A 87 -14.99 -22.25 -24.99
N VAL A 88 -15.01 -21.12 -24.30
CA VAL A 88 -16.10 -20.69 -23.42
C VAL A 88 -16.77 -19.47 -24.01
N SER A 89 -18.09 -19.41 -23.92
CA SER A 89 -18.89 -18.31 -24.46
C SER A 89 -19.99 -17.88 -23.50
N SER A 90 -20.43 -16.64 -23.66
CA SER A 90 -21.51 -16.04 -22.90
C SER A 90 -22.29 -15.03 -23.74
N VAL A 91 -23.56 -14.85 -23.42
CA VAL A 91 -24.39 -13.77 -23.94
C VAL A 91 -25.04 -13.02 -22.78
N LEU A 92 -24.92 -11.69 -22.81
CA LEU A 92 -25.60 -10.78 -21.90
C LEU A 92 -26.89 -10.30 -22.54
N ILE A 93 -28.00 -10.34 -21.80
CA ILE A 93 -29.35 -10.13 -22.31
C ILE A 93 -30.09 -9.15 -21.40
N ARG A 94 -30.92 -8.32 -22.01
CA ARG A 94 -31.91 -7.48 -21.35
C ARG A 94 -33.30 -8.07 -21.63
N LYS A 95 -34.16 -8.15 -20.62
CA LYS A 95 -35.56 -8.50 -20.79
C LYS A 95 -36.38 -7.20 -20.85
N ASP A 96 -36.96 -6.90 -22.01
CA ASP A 96 -37.85 -5.75 -22.21
C ASP A 96 -39.25 -6.27 -22.53
N SER A 97 -40.22 -5.98 -21.66
CA SER A 97 -41.64 -6.33 -21.86
C SER A 97 -41.88 -7.81 -22.21
N GLY A 98 -41.10 -8.71 -21.61
CA GLY A 98 -41.16 -10.16 -21.87
C GLY A 98 -40.24 -10.66 -22.99
N VAL A 99 -39.69 -9.78 -23.83
CA VAL A 99 -38.81 -10.12 -24.95
C VAL A 99 -37.35 -10.06 -24.55
N GLU A 100 -36.61 -11.13 -24.81
CA GLU A 100 -35.18 -11.23 -24.55
C GLU A 100 -34.37 -10.63 -25.71
N ARG A 101 -33.64 -9.53 -25.44
CA ARG A 101 -32.81 -8.84 -26.42
C ARG A 101 -31.33 -8.95 -26.04
N PRO A 102 -30.45 -9.42 -26.95
CA PRO A 102 -29.03 -9.52 -26.67
C PRO A 102 -28.38 -8.13 -26.54
N VAL A 103 -27.55 -7.96 -25.53
CA VAL A 103 -26.76 -6.74 -25.29
C VAL A 103 -25.32 -6.95 -25.76
N TYR A 104 -24.74 -8.12 -25.49
CA TYR A 104 -23.34 -8.39 -25.82
C TYR A 104 -23.03 -9.89 -25.90
N TYR A 105 -22.33 -10.33 -26.96
CA TYR A 105 -21.75 -11.67 -27.05
C TYR A 105 -20.25 -11.66 -26.71
N ALA A 106 -19.81 -12.60 -25.89
CA ALA A 106 -18.40 -12.74 -25.52
C ALA A 106 -17.95 -14.20 -25.56
N SER A 107 -16.82 -14.46 -26.20
CA SER A 107 -16.19 -15.78 -26.27
C SER A 107 -14.69 -15.71 -26.07
N LYS A 108 -14.10 -16.81 -25.58
CA LYS A 108 -12.66 -16.97 -25.37
C LYS A 108 -12.24 -18.41 -25.68
N ALA A 109 -11.13 -18.57 -26.39
CA ALA A 109 -10.52 -19.88 -26.64
C ALA A 109 -9.93 -20.45 -25.34
N LEU A 110 -10.14 -21.74 -25.11
CA LEU A 110 -9.50 -22.46 -24.01
C LEU A 110 -8.02 -22.65 -24.32
N GLN A 111 -7.16 -22.35 -23.35
CA GLN A 111 -5.74 -22.71 -23.41
C GLN A 111 -5.55 -24.21 -23.13
N ASP A 112 -4.39 -24.78 -23.49
CA ASP A 112 -4.11 -26.21 -23.33
C ASP A 112 -4.30 -26.72 -21.89
N ALA A 113 -4.08 -25.86 -20.89
CA ALA A 113 -4.38 -26.21 -19.49
C ALA A 113 -5.88 -26.15 -19.18
N GLU A 114 -6.63 -25.24 -19.82
CA GLU A 114 -8.05 -24.98 -19.60
C GLU A 114 -8.96 -26.02 -20.29
N THR A 115 -8.48 -26.70 -21.33
CA THR A 115 -9.20 -27.82 -21.97
C THR A 115 -9.42 -29.00 -21.01
N ARG A 116 -8.50 -29.18 -20.05
CA ARG A 116 -8.56 -30.25 -19.03
C ARG A 116 -9.44 -29.94 -17.82
N TYR A 117 -10.03 -28.74 -17.76
CA TYR A 117 -10.93 -28.39 -16.65
C TYR A 117 -12.25 -29.15 -16.76
N SER A 118 -12.85 -29.44 -15.61
CA SER A 118 -14.20 -29.96 -15.53
C SER A 118 -15.20 -28.98 -16.18
N ASN A 119 -16.37 -29.47 -16.60
CA ASN A 119 -17.38 -28.61 -17.22
C ASN A 119 -17.83 -27.47 -16.30
N ILE A 120 -17.86 -27.72 -14.99
CA ILE A 120 -18.24 -26.70 -14.00
C ILE A 120 -17.18 -25.62 -13.83
N GLU A 121 -15.90 -25.99 -13.85
CA GLU A 121 -14.78 -25.03 -13.88
C GLU A 121 -14.77 -24.22 -15.18
N LYS A 122 -15.10 -24.83 -16.32
CA LYS A 122 -15.22 -24.12 -17.61
C LYS A 122 -16.39 -23.13 -17.61
N LEU A 123 -17.52 -23.46 -16.99
CA LEU A 123 -18.64 -22.54 -16.81
C LEU A 123 -18.27 -21.37 -15.89
N ALA A 124 -17.57 -21.63 -14.79
CA ALA A 124 -17.08 -20.58 -13.92
C ALA A 124 -16.04 -19.68 -14.62
N LEU A 125 -15.16 -20.27 -15.44
CA LEU A 125 -14.23 -19.52 -16.29
C LEU A 125 -14.97 -18.63 -17.30
N ALA A 126 -16.05 -19.12 -17.90
CA ALA A 126 -16.92 -18.34 -18.78
C ALA A 126 -17.43 -17.08 -18.05
N LEU A 127 -18.00 -17.26 -16.85
CA LEU A 127 -18.51 -16.15 -16.04
C LEU A 127 -17.43 -15.13 -15.66
N VAL A 128 -16.25 -15.58 -15.23
CA VAL A 128 -15.10 -14.72 -14.89
C VAL A 128 -14.62 -13.94 -16.11
N MET A 129 -14.54 -14.59 -17.27
CA MET A 129 -14.18 -13.93 -18.52
C MET A 129 -15.21 -12.84 -18.85
N SER A 130 -16.50 -13.13 -18.69
CA SER A 130 -17.57 -12.16 -18.98
C SER A 130 -17.51 -10.98 -18.03
N ALA A 131 -17.36 -11.22 -16.73
CA ALA A 131 -17.27 -10.18 -15.73
C ALA A 131 -16.06 -9.25 -15.94
N ARG A 132 -14.92 -9.80 -16.38
CA ARG A 132 -13.73 -9.01 -16.71
C ARG A 132 -13.90 -8.21 -18.00
N LYS A 133 -14.41 -8.84 -19.06
CA LYS A 133 -14.55 -8.21 -20.38
C LYS A 133 -15.68 -7.17 -20.41
N LEU A 134 -16.76 -7.43 -19.67
CA LEU A 134 -17.98 -6.62 -19.60
C LEU A 134 -18.09 -5.88 -18.26
N ARG A 135 -16.96 -5.57 -17.63
CA ARG A 135 -16.88 -4.93 -16.32
C ARG A 135 -17.79 -3.70 -16.16
N PRO A 136 -17.89 -2.77 -17.15
CA PRO A 136 -18.81 -1.64 -17.03
C PRO A 136 -20.27 -2.05 -16.82
N TYR A 137 -20.72 -3.13 -17.48
CA TYR A 137 -22.08 -3.64 -17.33
C TYR A 137 -22.29 -4.32 -15.97
N PHE A 138 -21.32 -5.11 -15.51
CA PHE A 138 -21.36 -5.80 -14.22
C PHE A 138 -21.27 -4.84 -13.02
N GLN A 139 -20.72 -3.63 -13.20
CA GLN A 139 -20.68 -2.59 -12.18
C GLN A 139 -21.96 -1.74 -12.14
N ALA A 140 -22.59 -1.54 -13.29
CA ALA A 140 -23.76 -0.67 -13.43
C ALA A 140 -25.10 -1.40 -13.19
N HIS A 141 -25.16 -2.71 -13.42
CA HIS A 141 -26.41 -3.49 -13.36
C HIS A 141 -26.25 -4.75 -12.50
N ALA A 142 -27.35 -5.17 -11.87
CA ALA A 142 -27.44 -6.49 -11.26
C ALA A 142 -27.45 -7.58 -12.35
N ILE A 143 -26.73 -8.67 -12.13
CA ILE A 143 -26.55 -9.75 -13.08
C ILE A 143 -27.23 -11.03 -12.56
N ILE A 144 -28.10 -11.63 -13.36
CA ILE A 144 -28.68 -12.96 -13.11
C ILE A 144 -27.98 -13.98 -13.99
N VAL A 145 -27.30 -14.95 -13.37
CA VAL A 145 -26.68 -16.09 -14.05
C VAL A 145 -27.70 -17.24 -14.10
N LEU A 146 -28.13 -17.60 -15.31
CA LEU A 146 -29.03 -18.73 -15.52
C LEU A 146 -28.24 -20.02 -15.74
N THR A 147 -28.30 -20.93 -14.76
CA THR A 147 -27.52 -22.17 -14.72
C THR A 147 -28.24 -23.28 -13.98
N ASN A 148 -28.19 -24.50 -14.51
CA ASN A 148 -28.66 -25.71 -13.81
C ASN A 148 -27.55 -26.39 -13.01
N HIS A 149 -26.31 -25.90 -13.12
CA HIS A 149 -25.17 -26.38 -12.35
C HIS A 149 -25.01 -25.58 -11.05
N PRO A 150 -24.52 -26.20 -9.95
CA PRO A 150 -24.33 -25.59 -8.64
C PRO A 150 -23.14 -24.58 -8.57
N LEU A 151 -23.03 -23.69 -9.56
CA LEU A 151 -21.95 -22.70 -9.68
C LEU A 151 -21.84 -21.79 -8.45
N ARG A 152 -22.98 -21.39 -7.88
CA ARG A 152 -23.01 -20.58 -6.65
C ARG A 152 -22.32 -21.29 -5.49
N GLN A 153 -22.64 -22.55 -5.28
CA GLN A 153 -22.16 -23.34 -4.14
C GLN A 153 -20.65 -23.61 -4.29
N ILE A 154 -20.19 -23.94 -5.50
CA ILE A 154 -18.78 -24.22 -5.80
C ILE A 154 -17.91 -22.97 -5.71
N LEU A 155 -18.43 -21.81 -6.11
CA LEU A 155 -17.72 -20.54 -5.93
C LEU A 155 -17.75 -20.07 -4.46
N GLN A 156 -18.61 -20.63 -3.62
CA GLN A 156 -18.74 -20.26 -2.20
C GLN A 156 -18.07 -21.28 -1.25
N SER A 157 -17.65 -22.46 -1.75
CA SER A 157 -17.01 -23.50 -0.94
C SER A 157 -15.50 -23.27 -0.75
N PRO A 158 -14.99 -23.38 0.50
CA PRO A 158 -13.57 -23.19 0.82
C PRO A 158 -12.65 -24.34 0.33
N ASP A 159 -13.19 -25.50 -0.01
CA ASP A 159 -12.41 -26.71 -0.37
C ASP A 159 -12.15 -26.88 -1.88
N THR A 160 -12.38 -25.82 -2.65
CA THR A 160 -12.26 -25.86 -4.10
C THR A 160 -10.82 -25.53 -4.53
N SER A 161 -10.35 -26.12 -5.65
CA SER A 161 -9.05 -25.83 -6.29
C SER A 161 -8.67 -24.35 -6.18
N GLY A 162 -7.43 -24.02 -5.80
CA GLY A 162 -7.02 -22.64 -5.48
C GLY A 162 -7.30 -21.58 -6.58
N ARG A 163 -7.54 -22.01 -7.82
CA ARG A 163 -8.04 -21.17 -8.92
C ARG A 163 -9.47 -20.67 -8.71
N MET A 164 -10.33 -21.51 -8.14
CA MET A 164 -11.76 -21.27 -7.96
C MET A 164 -12.01 -20.24 -6.87
N ILE A 165 -11.21 -20.29 -5.81
CA ILE A 165 -11.18 -19.28 -4.76
C ILE A 165 -10.82 -17.90 -5.36
N LYS A 166 -9.79 -17.83 -6.21
CA LYS A 166 -9.41 -16.58 -6.89
C LYS A 166 -10.51 -16.04 -7.79
N TRP A 167 -11.24 -16.92 -8.47
CA TRP A 167 -12.35 -16.54 -9.34
C TRP A 167 -13.58 -16.10 -8.54
N ALA A 168 -13.89 -16.76 -7.44
CA ALA A 168 -14.95 -16.36 -6.51
C ALA A 168 -14.71 -14.97 -5.92
N ILE A 169 -13.47 -14.69 -5.49
CA ILE A 169 -13.08 -13.36 -4.99
C ILE A 169 -13.27 -12.30 -6.08
N ALA A 170 -12.85 -12.59 -7.32
CA ALA A 170 -12.98 -11.65 -8.43
C ALA A 170 -14.45 -11.41 -8.82
N LEU A 171 -15.33 -12.39 -8.68
CA LEU A 171 -16.75 -12.25 -8.97
C LEU A 171 -17.54 -11.58 -7.83
N GLY A 172 -17.06 -11.69 -6.59
CA GLY A 172 -17.70 -11.08 -5.42
C GLY A 172 -17.69 -9.55 -5.39
N GLU A 173 -17.00 -8.89 -6.33
CA GLU A 173 -17.07 -7.43 -6.49
C GLU A 173 -18.36 -6.95 -7.21
N PHE A 174 -19.12 -7.87 -7.81
CA PHE A 174 -20.31 -7.58 -8.61
C PHE A 174 -21.59 -8.11 -7.97
N ASP A 175 -22.73 -7.49 -8.30
CA ASP A 175 -24.05 -7.94 -7.84
C ASP A 175 -24.55 -9.09 -8.72
N ILE A 176 -24.15 -10.32 -8.39
CA ILE A 176 -24.46 -11.53 -9.15
C ILE A 176 -25.40 -12.43 -8.35
N SER A 177 -26.54 -12.76 -8.94
CA SER A 177 -27.47 -13.77 -8.45
C SER A 177 -27.52 -14.98 -9.39
N TYR A 178 -27.88 -16.14 -8.86
CA TYR A 178 -27.91 -17.40 -9.62
C TYR A 178 -29.33 -17.96 -9.58
N GLN A 179 -29.87 -18.31 -10.74
CA GLN A 179 -31.21 -18.88 -10.88
C GLN A 179 -31.17 -20.10 -11.82
N PRO A 180 -32.03 -21.12 -11.59
CA PRO A 180 -32.18 -22.23 -12.52
C PRO A 180 -32.73 -21.75 -13.87
N LYS A 181 -32.38 -22.43 -14.97
CA LYS A 181 -32.87 -22.05 -16.31
C LYS A 181 -34.37 -22.34 -16.45
N PRO A 182 -35.23 -21.34 -16.73
CA PRO A 182 -36.64 -21.59 -17.05
C PRO A 182 -36.79 -22.22 -18.44
N ALA A 183 -37.90 -22.92 -18.67
CA ALA A 183 -38.17 -23.65 -19.93
C ALA A 183 -38.57 -22.74 -21.11
N GLU A 184 -38.78 -21.44 -20.91
CA GLU A 184 -39.20 -20.50 -21.95
C GLU A 184 -38.02 -19.98 -22.78
N LYS A 185 -38.17 -20.03 -24.11
CA LYS A 185 -37.11 -19.78 -25.09
C LYS A 185 -37.39 -18.49 -25.87
N GLY A 186 -36.70 -17.39 -25.56
CA GLY A 186 -36.60 -16.25 -26.50
C GLY A 186 -35.74 -16.62 -27.70
N GLN A 187 -36.03 -16.12 -28.91
CA GLN A 187 -35.34 -16.51 -30.16
C GLN A 187 -33.82 -16.36 -30.09
N ALA A 188 -33.31 -15.26 -29.52
CA ALA A 188 -31.86 -15.02 -29.37
C ALA A 188 -31.18 -15.99 -28.39
N VAL A 189 -31.92 -16.51 -27.41
CA VAL A 189 -31.47 -17.54 -26.46
C VAL A 189 -31.60 -18.92 -27.07
N ALA A 190 -32.68 -19.17 -27.82
CA ALA A 190 -32.89 -20.41 -28.57
C ALA A 190 -31.77 -20.64 -29.57
N ASP A 191 -31.37 -19.61 -30.33
CA ASP A 191 -30.26 -19.70 -31.30
C ASP A 191 -28.91 -19.89 -30.58
N PHE A 192 -28.68 -19.22 -29.46
CA PHE A 192 -27.48 -19.41 -28.64
C PHE A 192 -27.40 -20.80 -28.02
N ILE A 193 -28.51 -21.37 -27.54
CA ILE A 193 -28.58 -22.71 -26.92
C ILE A 193 -28.57 -23.83 -27.98
N ALA A 194 -29.33 -23.68 -29.06
CA ALA A 194 -29.38 -24.63 -30.18
C ALA A 194 -28.00 -24.80 -30.82
N ASP A 195 -27.25 -23.70 -30.97
CA ASP A 195 -25.88 -23.74 -31.47
C ASP A 195 -24.98 -24.70 -30.66
N PHE A 196 -25.24 -24.98 -29.37
CA PHE A 196 -24.44 -25.88 -28.49
C PHE A 196 -24.94 -27.32 -28.38
N THR A 197 -26.05 -27.68 -29.05
CA THR A 197 -26.55 -29.06 -29.05
C THR A 197 -26.09 -29.72 -30.35
N TYR A 198 -25.08 -30.60 -30.30
CA TYR A 198 -24.75 -31.44 -31.46
C TYR A 198 -25.75 -32.61 -31.54
N PRO A 199 -26.23 -32.98 -32.74
CA PRO A 199 -26.85 -34.28 -32.96
C PRO A 199 -25.76 -35.33 -32.75
N VAL A 200 -25.99 -36.29 -31.86
CA VAL A 200 -25.18 -37.51 -31.84
C VAL A 200 -25.69 -38.36 -33.01
N ASP A 201 -24.87 -38.47 -34.05
CA ASP A 201 -25.02 -39.50 -35.07
C ASP A 201 -24.80 -40.87 -34.39
N ILE A 202 -25.87 -41.48 -33.91
CA ILE A 202 -25.88 -42.90 -33.54
C ILE A 202 -26.25 -43.66 -34.81
N ALA A 203 -25.25 -43.93 -35.63
CA ALA A 203 -25.33 -45.01 -36.61
C ALA A 203 -24.62 -46.23 -36.04
N SER A 204 -25.36 -47.35 -35.99
CA SER A 204 -24.89 -48.75 -35.90
C SER A 204 -24.61 -49.30 -34.48
N THR A 205 -25.65 -49.87 -33.85
CA THR A 205 -25.75 -51.33 -33.57
C THR A 205 -27.18 -51.68 -33.13
N PRO A 206 -27.82 -52.71 -33.73
CA PRO A 206 -29.14 -53.22 -33.32
C PRO A 206 -29.04 -54.36 -32.29
N GLU A 207 -30.18 -54.68 -31.66
CA GLU A 207 -30.48 -55.83 -30.78
C GLU A 207 -30.09 -55.64 -29.28
N ALA A 208 -30.91 -55.92 -28.25
CA ALA A 208 -32.21 -56.57 -28.16
C ALA A 208 -33.03 -56.07 -26.93
N VAL A 209 -34.27 -55.67 -27.24
CA VAL A 209 -35.59 -55.89 -26.58
C VAL A 209 -35.72 -56.11 -25.06
N ALA A 210 -36.75 -55.41 -24.54
CA ALA A 210 -37.64 -55.67 -23.39
C ALA A 210 -37.34 -54.80 -22.14
N SER A 211 -38.26 -54.04 -21.55
CA SER A 211 -39.71 -53.88 -21.70
C SER A 211 -40.11 -52.57 -21.00
N LEU A 212 -41.06 -51.83 -21.56
CA LEU A 212 -41.76 -50.74 -20.87
C LEU A 212 -42.76 -51.34 -19.88
N PRO A 213 -43.06 -50.62 -18.79
CA PRO A 213 -44.47 -50.34 -18.53
C PRO A 213 -44.75 -48.83 -18.48
N SER A 214 -45.68 -48.44 -19.36
CA SER A 214 -46.80 -47.53 -19.16
C SER A 214 -46.62 -46.34 -18.21
N GLU A 215 -46.67 -45.15 -18.80
CA GLU A 215 -47.26 -43.98 -18.16
C GLU A 215 -48.62 -44.34 -17.58
N ALA A 216 -48.77 -44.16 -16.27
CA ALA A 216 -49.91 -43.54 -15.60
C ALA A 216 -49.85 -43.95 -14.13
N GLN A 217 -49.27 -43.09 -13.27
CA GLN A 217 -49.90 -42.66 -12.02
C GLN A 217 -48.94 -41.81 -11.17
N LYS A 218 -49.48 -40.64 -10.79
CA LYS A 218 -49.16 -39.86 -9.59
C LYS A 218 -47.86 -39.05 -9.58
N ILE A 219 -48.07 -37.78 -9.91
CA ILE A 219 -47.41 -36.60 -9.36
C ILE A 219 -47.24 -36.76 -7.84
N GLU A 220 -46.01 -37.03 -7.38
CA GLU A 220 -45.54 -36.74 -6.03
C GLU A 220 -44.05 -36.33 -6.11
N SER A 221 -43.77 -35.15 -5.55
CA SER A 221 -42.48 -34.48 -5.36
C SER A 221 -41.20 -35.34 -5.46
N THR A 222 -40.45 -35.27 -6.56
CA THR A 222 -39.09 -35.84 -6.63
C THR A 222 -38.05 -34.83 -6.15
N THR A 223 -37.94 -34.66 -4.82
CA THR A 223 -36.66 -34.18 -4.27
C THR A 223 -35.59 -35.23 -4.56
N PRO A 224 -34.46 -34.87 -5.17
CA PRO A 224 -33.49 -35.86 -5.61
C PRO A 224 -32.75 -36.47 -4.39
N THR A 225 -32.79 -37.80 -4.27
CA THR A 225 -32.23 -38.56 -3.13
C THR A 225 -30.75 -38.86 -3.33
N TRP A 226 -29.96 -38.68 -2.26
CA TRP A 226 -28.52 -38.96 -2.24
C TRP A 226 -28.25 -40.26 -1.49
N SER A 227 -27.17 -40.96 -1.82
CA SER A 227 -26.79 -42.21 -1.14
C SER A 227 -25.44 -42.06 -0.44
N LEU A 228 -25.35 -42.43 0.83
CA LEU A 228 -24.16 -42.33 1.67
C LEU A 228 -23.78 -43.71 2.22
N TYR A 229 -22.58 -44.18 1.90
CA TYR A 229 -21.97 -45.39 2.44
C TYR A 229 -20.90 -44.99 3.45
N VAL A 230 -20.89 -45.62 4.63
CA VAL A 230 -19.93 -45.31 5.71
C VAL A 230 -19.37 -46.60 6.30
N ASP A 231 -18.10 -46.57 6.69
CA ASP A 231 -17.41 -47.65 7.39
C ASP A 231 -16.30 -47.10 8.31
N GLY A 232 -16.12 -47.74 9.47
CA GLY A 232 -15.09 -47.41 10.46
C GLY A 232 -14.16 -48.59 10.75
N SER A 233 -12.86 -48.32 10.79
CA SER A 233 -11.83 -49.33 11.08
C SER A 233 -10.91 -48.88 12.22
N SER A 234 -10.72 -49.74 13.22
CA SER A 234 -9.68 -49.57 14.24
C SER A 234 -8.82 -50.83 14.37
N ASN A 235 -7.51 -50.68 14.22
CA ASN A 235 -6.53 -51.74 14.36
C ASN A 235 -5.31 -51.28 15.17
N GLN A 236 -4.31 -52.16 15.35
CA GLN A 236 -3.10 -51.84 16.11
C GLN A 236 -2.23 -50.74 15.46
N GLN A 237 -2.36 -50.52 14.14
CA GLN A 237 -1.61 -49.53 13.37
C GLN A 237 -2.27 -48.14 13.37
N GLY A 238 -3.58 -48.06 13.62
CA GLY A 238 -4.32 -46.81 13.75
C GLY A 238 -5.83 -46.99 13.61
N CYS A 239 -6.54 -45.87 13.73
CA CYS A 239 -7.99 -45.79 13.55
C CYS A 239 -8.30 -44.87 12.37
N GLY A 240 -9.33 -45.22 11.59
CA GLY A 240 -9.77 -44.43 10.45
C GLY A 240 -11.20 -44.74 10.03
N ALA A 241 -11.73 -43.92 9.15
CA ALA A 241 -13.07 -44.03 8.59
C ALA A 241 -13.07 -43.79 7.09
N GLY A 242 -13.97 -44.47 6.39
CA GLY A 242 -14.21 -44.33 4.96
C GLY A 242 -15.67 -43.98 4.71
N LEU A 243 -15.92 -43.10 3.73
CA LEU A 243 -17.27 -42.83 3.28
C LEU A 243 -17.33 -42.52 1.79
N VAL A 244 -18.45 -42.88 1.18
CA VAL A 244 -18.75 -42.62 -0.22
C VAL A 244 -20.12 -41.97 -0.32
N LEU A 245 -20.17 -40.72 -0.80
CA LEU A 245 -21.40 -39.97 -1.01
C LEU A 245 -21.70 -39.86 -2.50
N THR A 246 -22.79 -40.46 -2.95
CA THR A 246 -23.19 -40.50 -4.35
C THR A 246 -24.37 -39.56 -4.60
N THR A 247 -24.20 -38.71 -5.62
CA THR A 247 -25.22 -37.78 -6.09
C THR A 247 -26.32 -38.48 -6.89
N PRO A 248 -27.50 -37.85 -7.06
CA PRO A 248 -28.60 -38.35 -7.90
C PRO A 248 -28.17 -38.63 -9.36
N ASP A 249 -27.19 -37.89 -9.87
CA ASP A 249 -26.61 -38.05 -11.21
C ASP A 249 -25.52 -39.14 -11.28
N LYS A 250 -25.45 -40.01 -10.26
CA LYS A 250 -24.50 -41.14 -10.11
C LYS A 250 -23.02 -40.74 -10.01
N VAL A 251 -22.72 -39.49 -9.67
CA VAL A 251 -21.33 -39.06 -9.35
C VAL A 251 -21.03 -39.41 -7.90
N ALA A 252 -19.99 -40.22 -7.67
CA ALA A 252 -19.53 -40.62 -6.34
C ALA A 252 -18.41 -39.70 -5.83
N MET A 253 -18.47 -39.33 -4.55
CA MET A 253 -17.44 -38.60 -3.82
C MET A 253 -16.87 -39.50 -2.72
N GLU A 254 -15.59 -39.83 -2.85
CA GLU A 254 -14.87 -40.73 -1.93
C GLU A 254 -14.08 -39.93 -0.91
N TYR A 255 -14.18 -40.30 0.36
CA TYR A 255 -13.49 -39.61 1.46
C TYR A 255 -12.92 -40.61 2.48
N ALA A 256 -11.72 -40.32 2.96
CA ALA A 256 -11.02 -41.13 3.94
C ALA A 256 -10.53 -40.24 5.10
N LEU A 257 -10.72 -40.69 6.33
CA LEU A 257 -10.39 -39.98 7.56
C LEU A 257 -9.44 -40.79 8.42
N ARG A 258 -8.34 -40.19 8.87
CA ARG A 258 -7.44 -40.79 9.87
C ARG A 258 -7.61 -40.11 11.21
N PHE A 259 -7.73 -40.89 12.27
CA PHE A 259 -7.84 -40.37 13.63
C PHE A 259 -6.47 -40.29 14.31
N LYS A 260 -6.17 -39.16 14.97
CA LYS A 260 -4.99 -39.00 15.85
C LYS A 260 -5.24 -39.46 17.29
N PHE A 261 -6.44 -39.93 17.57
CA PHE A 261 -6.84 -40.51 18.84
C PHE A 261 -7.17 -41.99 18.65
N LYS A 262 -7.05 -42.77 19.72
CA LYS A 262 -7.51 -44.17 19.71
C LYS A 262 -9.02 -44.17 19.82
N ALA A 263 -9.67 -44.89 18.91
CA ALA A 263 -11.10 -45.14 18.90
C ALA A 263 -11.32 -46.66 18.90
N SER A 264 -12.36 -47.15 19.55
CA SER A 264 -12.84 -48.51 19.34
C SER A 264 -13.44 -48.66 17.93
N ASN A 265 -13.64 -49.89 17.46
CA ASN A 265 -14.31 -50.12 16.17
C ASN A 265 -15.68 -49.44 16.11
N ASN A 266 -16.49 -49.55 17.17
CA ASN A 266 -17.81 -48.92 17.21
C ASN A 266 -17.73 -47.39 17.21
N GLU A 267 -16.73 -46.80 17.86
CA GLU A 267 -16.50 -45.34 17.81
C GLU A 267 -16.05 -44.89 16.42
N ALA A 268 -15.22 -45.67 15.74
CA ALA A 268 -14.79 -45.37 14.37
C ALA A 268 -15.96 -45.38 13.39
N GLU A 269 -16.91 -46.31 13.56
CA GLU A 269 -18.14 -46.37 12.76
C GLU A 269 -19.03 -45.14 12.99
N TYR A 270 -19.17 -44.70 14.23
CA TYR A 270 -19.91 -43.47 14.55
C TYR A 270 -19.22 -42.22 14.00
N GLU A 271 -17.89 -42.15 14.03
CA GLU A 271 -17.14 -41.06 13.41
C GLU A 271 -17.32 -41.04 11.88
N ALA A 272 -17.32 -42.20 11.23
CA ALA A 272 -17.60 -42.33 9.80
C ALA A 272 -19.00 -41.77 9.46
N LEU A 273 -20.00 -42.15 10.24
CA LEU A 273 -21.37 -41.68 10.08
C LEU A 273 -21.50 -40.16 10.32
N LEU A 274 -20.92 -39.64 11.40
CA LEU A 274 -20.97 -38.21 11.73
C LEU A 274 -20.27 -37.36 10.67
N ALA A 275 -19.12 -37.81 10.17
CA ALA A 275 -18.43 -37.13 9.09
C ALA A 275 -19.25 -37.09 7.80
N GLY A 276 -19.85 -38.22 7.41
CA GLY A 276 -20.71 -38.31 6.23
C GLY A 276 -21.93 -37.41 6.32
N LEU A 277 -22.58 -37.37 7.48
CA LEU A 277 -23.72 -36.48 7.73
C LEU A 277 -23.32 -35.00 7.74
N ARG A 278 -22.17 -34.64 8.30
CA ARG A 278 -21.66 -33.26 8.24
C ARG A 278 -21.36 -32.84 6.81
N LEU A 279 -20.76 -33.72 6.01
CA LEU A 279 -20.50 -33.48 4.59
C LEU A 279 -21.80 -33.28 3.82
N ALA A 280 -22.78 -34.17 4.01
CA ALA A 280 -24.10 -34.04 3.38
C ALA A 280 -24.82 -32.74 3.78
N LYS A 281 -24.68 -32.30 5.04
CA LYS A 281 -25.25 -31.04 5.54
C LYS A 281 -24.62 -29.84 4.84
N HIS A 282 -23.29 -29.83 4.72
CA HIS A 282 -22.55 -28.79 4.01
C HIS A 282 -22.92 -28.71 2.53
N LEU A 283 -23.20 -29.85 1.91
CA LEU A 283 -23.66 -29.93 0.52
C LEU A 283 -25.14 -29.57 0.33
N GLY A 284 -25.86 -29.26 1.42
CA GLY A 284 -27.26 -28.83 1.37
C GLY A 284 -28.23 -29.95 0.99
N VAL A 285 -27.84 -31.21 1.22
CA VAL A 285 -28.68 -32.39 0.95
C VAL A 285 -29.93 -32.34 1.84
N LYS A 286 -31.11 -32.54 1.26
CA LYS A 286 -32.39 -32.57 1.99
C LYS A 286 -32.93 -33.98 2.23
N ARG A 287 -32.59 -34.93 1.35
CA ARG A 287 -33.01 -36.34 1.41
C ARG A 287 -31.83 -37.27 1.18
N ILE A 288 -31.59 -38.21 2.08
CA ILE A 288 -30.40 -39.07 2.08
C ILE A 288 -30.70 -40.50 2.55
N ASP A 289 -30.20 -41.48 1.79
CA ASP A 289 -30.22 -42.90 2.15
C ASP A 289 -28.82 -43.29 2.64
N ILE A 290 -28.75 -43.79 3.87
CA ILE A 290 -27.51 -44.08 4.59
C ILE A 290 -27.35 -45.60 4.69
N PHE A 291 -26.18 -46.09 4.31
CA PHE A 291 -25.82 -47.51 4.30
C PHE A 291 -24.58 -47.74 5.16
N SER A 292 -24.69 -48.67 6.11
CA SER A 292 -23.59 -49.12 6.97
C SER A 292 -23.75 -50.61 7.22
N ASP A 293 -22.64 -51.33 7.37
CA ASP A 293 -22.61 -52.74 7.75
C ASP A 293 -22.56 -52.95 9.27
N SER A 294 -22.36 -51.89 10.05
CA SER A 294 -22.40 -51.93 11.51
C SER A 294 -23.83 -52.07 12.05
N GLN A 295 -24.17 -53.30 12.46
CA GLN A 295 -25.47 -53.62 13.07
C GLN A 295 -25.76 -52.78 14.32
N LEU A 296 -24.73 -52.45 15.09
CA LEU A 296 -24.87 -51.69 16.34
C LEU A 296 -25.27 -50.24 16.05
N VAL A 297 -24.56 -49.56 15.15
CA VAL A 297 -24.83 -48.14 14.82
C VAL A 297 -26.21 -47.99 14.20
N VAL A 298 -26.57 -48.83 13.24
CA VAL A 298 -27.90 -48.77 12.59
C VAL A 298 -29.03 -48.99 13.61
N ASN A 299 -28.91 -49.98 14.50
CA ASN A 299 -29.95 -50.29 15.48
C ASN A 299 -30.03 -49.26 16.63
N GLN A 300 -28.92 -48.63 17.02
CA GLN A 300 -28.95 -47.55 18.00
C GLN A 300 -29.57 -46.27 17.42
N VAL A 301 -29.28 -45.94 16.16
CA VAL A 301 -29.86 -44.78 15.47
C VAL A 301 -31.36 -44.95 15.20
N THR A 302 -31.81 -46.19 14.95
CA THR A 302 -33.23 -46.53 14.75
C THR A 302 -33.99 -46.80 16.05
N ASN A 303 -33.36 -46.64 17.22
CA ASN A 303 -33.91 -46.87 18.58
C ASN A 303 -34.25 -48.34 18.91
N ASN A 304 -33.68 -49.30 18.19
CA ASN A 304 -33.83 -50.72 18.49
C ASN A 304 -32.87 -51.19 19.61
N PHE A 305 -31.72 -50.53 19.77
CA PHE A 305 -30.74 -50.81 20.84
C PHE A 305 -30.44 -49.56 21.68
N ASP A 306 -30.21 -49.77 22.99
CA ASP A 306 -29.79 -48.71 23.90
C ASP A 306 -28.26 -48.52 23.89
N ALA A 307 -27.81 -47.26 23.91
CA ALA A 307 -26.41 -46.91 24.11
C ALA A 307 -26.10 -46.80 25.62
N LYS A 308 -25.56 -47.88 26.21
CA LYS A 308 -25.29 -47.98 27.66
C LYS A 308 -24.03 -47.24 28.13
N ASP A 309 -23.04 -47.11 27.26
CA ASP A 309 -21.78 -46.43 27.57
C ASP A 309 -21.88 -44.92 27.32
N SER A 310 -21.26 -44.12 28.20
CA SER A 310 -21.24 -42.65 28.11
C SER A 310 -20.69 -42.11 26.79
N SER A 311 -19.69 -42.77 26.19
CA SER A 311 -19.12 -42.43 24.88
C SER A 311 -20.14 -42.69 23.77
N MET A 312 -20.72 -43.90 23.73
CA MET A 312 -21.73 -44.26 22.73
C MET A 312 -23.00 -43.41 22.83
N ALA A 313 -23.42 -43.06 24.04
CA ALA A 313 -24.54 -42.14 24.26
C ALA A 313 -24.24 -40.74 23.69
N ALA A 314 -23.01 -40.24 23.84
CA ALA A 314 -22.59 -38.95 23.28
C ALA A 314 -22.57 -38.98 21.74
N TYR A 315 -22.04 -40.05 21.12
CA TYR A 315 -22.06 -40.22 19.67
C TYR A 315 -23.48 -40.33 19.10
N LEU A 316 -24.36 -41.10 19.75
CA LEU A 316 -25.75 -41.23 19.35
C LEU A 316 -26.51 -39.89 19.48
N ALA A 317 -26.26 -39.13 20.54
CA ALA A 317 -26.86 -37.81 20.74
C ALA A 317 -26.47 -36.82 19.63
N GLN A 318 -25.18 -36.76 19.27
CA GLN A 318 -24.69 -35.92 18.17
C GLN A 318 -25.24 -36.37 16.81
N THR A 319 -25.31 -37.67 16.58
CA THR A 319 -25.85 -38.25 15.34
C THR A 319 -27.31 -37.86 15.16
N ARG A 320 -28.14 -38.01 16.22
CA ARG A 320 -29.55 -37.59 16.20
C ARG A 320 -29.70 -36.08 15.97
N LEU A 321 -28.82 -35.25 16.52
CA LEU A 321 -28.86 -33.81 16.30
C LEU A 321 -28.62 -33.45 14.83
N LEU A 322 -27.69 -34.13 14.15
CA LEU A 322 -27.44 -33.93 12.74
C LEU A 322 -28.58 -34.47 11.86
N LEU A 323 -29.10 -35.66 12.16
CA LEU A 323 -30.17 -36.31 11.39
C LEU A 323 -31.45 -35.47 11.32
N LYS A 324 -31.75 -34.60 12.30
CA LYS A 324 -32.88 -33.65 12.27
C LYS A 324 -32.89 -32.73 11.02
N HIS A 325 -31.76 -32.58 10.33
CA HIS A 325 -31.65 -31.71 9.16
C HIS A 325 -32.02 -32.41 7.84
N PHE A 326 -32.28 -33.72 7.85
CA PHE A 326 -32.50 -34.53 6.66
C PHE A 326 -33.79 -35.34 6.74
N HIS A 327 -34.42 -35.58 5.59
CA HIS A 327 -35.31 -36.73 5.42
C HIS A 327 -34.40 -37.93 5.15
N TYR A 328 -34.31 -38.86 6.09
CA TYR A 328 -33.32 -39.94 6.02
C TYR A 328 -33.93 -41.32 6.13
N GLN A 329 -33.26 -42.29 5.52
CA GLN A 329 -33.43 -43.71 5.78
C GLN A 329 -32.06 -44.32 6.04
N ILE A 330 -31.89 -45.05 7.14
CA ILE A 330 -30.66 -45.77 7.44
C ILE A 330 -30.90 -47.28 7.34
N THR A 331 -30.06 -47.97 6.58
CA THR A 331 -30.23 -49.39 6.26
C THR A 331 -28.94 -50.15 6.55
N GLN A 332 -29.07 -51.28 7.24
CA GLN A 332 -27.94 -52.20 7.41
C GLN A 332 -27.73 -52.97 6.10
N VAL A 333 -26.49 -52.99 5.60
CA VAL A 333 -26.10 -53.73 4.38
C VAL A 333 -25.08 -54.82 4.68
N PRO A 334 -25.05 -55.92 3.91
CA PRO A 334 -23.97 -56.90 4.02
C PRO A 334 -22.62 -56.29 3.69
N ARG A 335 -21.56 -56.72 4.37
CA ARG A 335 -20.19 -56.20 4.18
C ARG A 335 -19.71 -56.19 2.73
N ALA A 336 -20.12 -57.18 1.91
CA ALA A 336 -19.80 -57.23 0.49
C ALA A 336 -20.34 -56.01 -0.30
N ALA A 337 -21.52 -55.50 0.09
CA ALA A 337 -22.16 -54.32 -0.52
C ALA A 337 -21.57 -52.99 0.00
N ASN A 338 -20.82 -53.01 1.11
CA ASN A 338 -20.11 -51.85 1.67
C ASN A 338 -18.58 -51.87 1.40
N SER A 339 -18.13 -52.77 0.50
CA SER A 339 -16.70 -53.03 0.24
C SER A 339 -15.90 -51.80 -0.17
N HIS A 340 -16.53 -50.79 -0.78
CA HIS A 340 -15.87 -49.54 -1.14
C HIS A 340 -15.54 -48.68 0.09
N ALA A 341 -16.50 -48.47 1.00
CA ALA A 341 -16.25 -47.72 2.23
C ALA A 341 -15.25 -48.45 3.15
N ASP A 342 -15.34 -49.79 3.27
CA ASP A 342 -14.38 -50.62 4.03
C ASP A 342 -12.96 -50.53 3.48
N ALA A 343 -12.79 -50.49 2.15
CA ALA A 343 -11.47 -50.28 1.54
C ALA A 343 -10.89 -48.89 1.90
N LEU A 344 -11.71 -47.84 1.93
CA LEU A 344 -11.28 -46.47 2.30
C LEU A 344 -10.93 -46.36 3.79
N ALA A 345 -11.73 -46.97 4.68
CA ALA A 345 -11.48 -46.98 6.11
C ALA A 345 -10.19 -47.73 6.47
N ARG A 346 -9.98 -48.91 5.85
CA ARG A 346 -8.74 -49.69 6.00
C ARG A 346 -7.52 -48.92 5.49
N LEU A 347 -7.63 -48.29 4.32
CA LEU A 347 -6.57 -47.47 3.77
C LEU A 347 -6.22 -46.33 4.74
N ALA A 348 -7.21 -45.63 5.30
CA ALA A 348 -6.96 -44.57 6.27
C ALA A 348 -6.26 -45.06 7.56
N SER A 349 -6.57 -46.27 8.01
CA SER A 349 -5.95 -46.88 9.20
C SER A 349 -4.53 -47.44 8.97
N ALA A 350 -4.16 -47.80 7.74
CA ALA A 350 -2.92 -48.53 7.43
C ALA A 350 -1.76 -47.66 6.87
N VAL A 351 -2.00 -46.40 6.51
CA VAL A 351 -0.99 -45.60 5.77
C VAL A 351 0.12 -45.05 6.68
N GLU A 352 1.38 -45.43 6.44
CA GLU A 352 2.58 -44.66 6.82
C GLU A 352 3.01 -43.78 5.63
N ASP A 353 2.64 -42.50 5.69
CA ASP A 353 3.12 -41.29 4.99
C ASP A 353 3.65 -41.29 3.53
N LYS A 354 3.60 -42.37 2.73
CA LYS A 354 4.10 -42.33 1.35
C LYS A 354 3.40 -43.26 0.36
N ILE A 355 2.26 -42.86 -0.23
CA ILE A 355 1.80 -43.39 -1.54
C ILE A 355 1.08 -42.32 -2.38
N GLY A 356 1.45 -42.23 -3.67
CA GLY A 356 0.96 -41.27 -4.67
C GLY A 356 -0.31 -41.68 -5.46
N ARG A 357 -1.44 -41.92 -4.78
CA ARG A 357 -2.79 -41.88 -5.40
C ARG A 357 -3.60 -40.75 -4.77
N LYS A 358 -4.32 -39.96 -5.59
CA LYS A 358 -5.11 -38.79 -5.17
C LYS A 358 -6.42 -39.20 -4.46
N ILE A 359 -6.33 -39.76 -3.25
CA ILE A 359 -7.47 -39.89 -2.35
C ILE A 359 -7.27 -38.86 -1.24
N HIS A 360 -8.28 -38.01 -0.97
CA HIS A 360 -8.18 -37.03 0.11
C HIS A 360 -8.28 -37.74 1.46
N VAL A 361 -7.16 -37.75 2.19
CA VAL A 361 -7.09 -38.22 3.58
C VAL A 361 -7.08 -36.99 4.48
N GLU A 362 -8.17 -36.76 5.21
CA GLU A 362 -8.25 -35.72 6.24
C GLU A 362 -7.88 -36.31 7.62
N LEU A 363 -7.26 -35.49 8.46
CA LEU A 363 -6.73 -35.91 9.74
C LEU A 363 -7.53 -35.30 10.90
N LEU A 364 -8.25 -36.14 11.64
CA LEU A 364 -9.11 -35.74 12.75
C LEU A 364 -8.33 -35.79 14.07
N ALA A 365 -8.18 -34.64 14.73
CA ALA A 365 -7.32 -34.48 15.90
C ALA A 365 -7.93 -34.95 17.23
N ALA A 366 -9.26 -34.91 17.37
CA ALA A 366 -9.97 -35.26 18.60
C ALA A 366 -11.37 -35.86 18.29
N PRO A 367 -11.96 -36.64 19.21
CA PRO A 367 -13.30 -37.22 19.04
C PRO A 367 -14.40 -36.18 18.85
N SER A 368 -15.39 -36.50 18.01
CA SER A 368 -16.56 -35.68 17.71
C SER A 368 -17.51 -35.45 18.90
N THR A 369 -17.24 -36.05 20.06
CA THR A 369 -18.04 -35.99 21.30
C THR A 369 -17.60 -34.90 22.27
N MET A 370 -16.42 -34.29 22.11
CA MET A 370 -15.97 -33.19 22.96
C MET A 370 -16.67 -31.88 22.58
N VAL A 371 -17.69 -31.51 23.35
CA VAL A 371 -18.36 -30.20 23.23
C VAL A 371 -17.46 -29.14 23.84
N ALA A 372 -17.01 -28.18 23.03
CA ALA A 372 -16.36 -26.99 23.56
C ALA A 372 -17.39 -26.17 24.37
N GLU A 373 -17.14 -25.98 25.66
CA GLU A 373 -17.90 -25.02 26.48
C GLU A 373 -17.67 -23.61 25.93
N VAL A 374 -18.66 -23.08 25.22
CA VAL A 374 -18.65 -21.69 24.75
C VAL A 374 -19.06 -20.80 25.92
N CYS A 375 -18.07 -20.24 26.61
CA CYS A 375 -18.28 -19.09 27.48
C CYS A 375 -18.79 -17.92 26.66
N ASN A 376 -20.10 -17.65 26.73
CA ASN A 376 -20.69 -16.40 26.25
C ASN A 376 -20.27 -15.24 27.15
N LEU A 377 -19.12 -14.62 26.86
CA LEU A 377 -18.84 -13.28 27.34
C LEU A 377 -19.69 -12.30 26.54
N GLN A 378 -20.66 -11.67 27.20
CA GLN A 378 -21.40 -10.53 26.64
C GLN A 378 -20.41 -9.39 26.35
N GLN A 379 -19.86 -9.34 25.13
CA GLN A 379 -19.15 -8.17 24.63
C GLN A 379 -20.17 -7.12 24.17
N GLY A 380 -20.04 -5.90 24.69
CA GLY A 380 -20.85 -4.76 24.28
C GLY A 380 -20.84 -4.53 22.77
N ASP A 381 -21.87 -3.85 22.27
CA ASP A 381 -22.07 -3.59 20.83
C ASP A 381 -20.84 -2.92 20.19
N SER A 382 -20.04 -3.70 19.48
CA SER A 382 -18.86 -3.28 18.71
C SER A 382 -19.20 -3.24 17.23
N TRP A 383 -18.30 -2.67 16.40
CA TRP A 383 -18.39 -2.71 14.95
C TRP A 383 -18.44 -4.15 14.38
N ILE A 384 -17.96 -5.12 15.16
CA ILE A 384 -18.00 -6.56 14.86
C ILE A 384 -19.42 -7.12 14.95
N THR A 385 -20.19 -6.67 15.96
CA THR A 385 -21.50 -7.23 16.33
C THR A 385 -22.50 -7.30 15.17
N PRO A 386 -22.76 -6.23 14.38
CA PRO A 386 -23.72 -6.30 13.28
C PRO A 386 -23.27 -7.23 12.14
N ILE A 387 -21.97 -7.35 11.89
CA ILE A 387 -21.41 -8.24 10.86
C ILE A 387 -21.50 -9.69 11.32
N TYR A 388 -21.15 -9.95 12.58
CA TYR A 388 -21.23 -11.28 13.19
C TYR A 388 -22.68 -11.77 13.24
N LYS A 389 -23.63 -10.96 13.74
CA LYS A 389 -25.06 -11.31 13.79
C LYS A 389 -25.64 -11.65 12.41
N PHE A 390 -25.23 -10.94 11.36
CA PHE A 390 -25.64 -11.24 9.99
C PHE A 390 -25.03 -12.55 9.47
N LEU A 391 -23.73 -12.80 9.69
CA LEU A 391 -23.06 -14.00 9.21
C LEU A 391 -23.46 -15.27 9.99
N ALA A 392 -23.68 -15.16 11.29
CA ALA A 392 -24.05 -16.28 12.16
C ALA A 392 -25.54 -16.60 12.12
N HIS A 393 -26.41 -15.57 12.10
CA HIS A 393 -27.86 -15.73 12.29
C HIS A 393 -28.71 -15.19 11.13
N GLY A 394 -28.10 -14.62 10.09
CA GLY A 394 -28.84 -14.03 8.96
C GLY A 394 -29.64 -12.77 9.30
N THR A 395 -29.45 -12.22 10.50
CA THR A 395 -30.21 -11.08 11.01
C THR A 395 -29.71 -9.76 10.40
N LEU A 396 -30.64 -8.89 10.00
CA LEU A 396 -30.36 -7.59 9.39
C LEU A 396 -31.19 -6.50 10.10
N PRO A 397 -30.68 -5.25 10.16
CA PRO A 397 -31.47 -4.13 10.65
C PRO A 397 -32.70 -3.84 9.78
N ASN A 398 -33.75 -3.27 10.39
CA ASN A 398 -34.98 -2.88 9.68
C ASN A 398 -34.75 -1.76 8.65
N ASP A 399 -33.72 -0.93 8.85
CA ASP A 399 -33.32 0.09 7.88
C ASP A 399 -32.70 -0.56 6.62
N LYS A 400 -33.39 -0.37 5.49
CA LYS A 400 -32.99 -0.91 4.17
C LYS A 400 -31.58 -0.46 3.75
N VAL A 401 -31.15 0.75 4.11
CA VAL A 401 -29.82 1.28 3.72
C VAL A 401 -28.74 0.59 4.54
N GLN A 402 -28.92 0.49 5.86
CA GLN A 402 -27.99 -0.22 6.74
C GLN A 402 -27.94 -1.72 6.45
N ALA A 403 -29.08 -2.36 6.18
CA ALA A 403 -29.14 -3.76 5.78
C ALA A 403 -28.35 -4.01 4.49
N LYS A 404 -28.48 -3.11 3.49
CA LYS A 404 -27.70 -3.18 2.24
C LYS A 404 -26.20 -3.00 2.51
N GLN A 405 -25.82 -2.06 3.38
CA GLN A 405 -24.41 -1.85 3.75
C GLN A 405 -23.81 -3.07 4.47
N ILE A 406 -24.54 -3.67 5.42
CA ILE A 406 -24.09 -4.85 6.16
C ILE A 406 -23.93 -6.04 5.21
N ARG A 407 -24.88 -6.28 4.30
CA ARG A 407 -24.76 -7.32 3.25
C ARG A 407 -23.50 -7.14 2.42
N TYR A 408 -23.27 -5.93 1.92
CA TYR A 408 -22.10 -5.61 1.10
C TYR A 408 -20.77 -5.77 1.87
N LYS A 409 -20.69 -5.25 3.10
CA LYS A 409 -19.49 -5.34 3.92
C LYS A 409 -19.18 -6.78 4.32
N SER A 410 -20.19 -7.56 4.68
CA SER A 410 -20.05 -8.92 5.23
C SER A 410 -19.46 -9.92 4.24
N ALA A 411 -19.57 -9.69 2.93
CA ALA A 411 -18.91 -10.52 1.90
C ALA A 411 -17.39 -10.65 2.10
N ARG A 412 -16.76 -9.66 2.73
CA ARG A 412 -15.31 -9.63 3.01
C ARG A 412 -14.93 -10.30 4.33
N TYR A 413 -15.88 -10.86 5.06
CA TYR A 413 -15.67 -11.46 6.38
C TYR A 413 -16.20 -12.89 6.45
N LEU A 414 -15.68 -13.66 7.39
CA LEU A 414 -16.16 -15.00 7.73
C LEU A 414 -15.95 -15.28 9.21
N ILE A 415 -16.64 -16.30 9.71
CA ILE A 415 -16.51 -16.77 11.09
C ILE A 415 -15.70 -18.07 11.09
N ILE A 416 -14.65 -18.13 11.91
CA ILE A 416 -13.90 -19.36 12.21
C ILE A 416 -13.83 -19.48 13.73
N ASN A 417 -14.25 -20.60 14.30
CA ASN A 417 -14.23 -20.85 15.75
C ASN A 417 -14.84 -19.69 16.56
N ASP A 418 -16.05 -19.25 16.16
CA ASP A 418 -16.77 -18.09 16.74
C ASP A 418 -16.04 -16.74 16.74
N GLN A 419 -14.95 -16.62 15.98
CA GLN A 419 -14.23 -15.36 15.81
C GLN A 419 -14.43 -14.82 14.39
N LEU A 420 -14.61 -13.51 14.29
CA LEU A 420 -14.75 -12.84 13.00
C LEU A 420 -13.37 -12.62 12.36
N TYR A 421 -13.22 -13.05 11.12
CA TYR A 421 -12.03 -12.82 10.30
C TYR A 421 -12.36 -12.01 9.05
N LYS A 422 -11.44 -11.13 8.65
CA LYS A 422 -11.48 -10.39 7.40
C LYS A 422 -10.60 -11.06 6.34
N ARG A 423 -11.13 -11.20 5.13
CA ARG A 423 -10.38 -11.62 3.95
C ARG A 423 -9.42 -10.50 3.53
N SER A 424 -8.11 -10.78 3.55
CA SER A 424 -7.08 -9.86 3.03
C SER A 424 -6.86 -10.11 1.54
N PHE A 425 -6.35 -9.09 0.83
CA PHE A 425 -6.00 -9.19 -0.58
C PHE A 425 -4.64 -9.86 -0.80
N THR A 426 -3.78 -9.88 0.22
CA THR A 426 -2.35 -10.27 0.12
C THR A 426 -1.89 -11.27 1.18
N LEU A 427 -2.65 -11.47 2.26
CA LEU A 427 -2.30 -12.32 3.42
C LEU A 427 -3.46 -13.30 3.72
N PRO A 428 -3.25 -14.37 4.53
CA PRO A 428 -4.36 -15.18 5.04
C PRO A 428 -5.32 -14.37 5.93
N TYR A 429 -6.38 -15.02 6.40
CA TYR A 429 -7.47 -14.41 7.19
C TYR A 429 -6.95 -13.54 8.36
N LEU A 430 -7.47 -12.31 8.47
CA LEU A 430 -7.10 -11.36 9.53
C LEU A 430 -8.13 -11.40 10.65
N ARG A 431 -7.73 -11.69 11.89
CA ARG A 431 -8.61 -11.67 13.07
C ARG A 431 -9.11 -10.26 13.32
N CYS A 432 -10.43 -10.10 13.41
CA CYS A 432 -11.07 -8.83 13.72
C CYS A 432 -11.03 -8.60 15.24
N LEU A 433 -10.58 -7.42 15.65
CA LEU A 433 -10.47 -7.06 17.06
C LEU A 433 -11.49 -6.00 17.46
N THR A 434 -11.98 -6.11 18.69
CA THR A 434 -12.73 -5.03 19.35
C THR A 434 -11.81 -3.86 19.67
N PRO A 435 -12.34 -2.65 19.92
CA PRO A 435 -11.51 -1.49 20.26
C PRO A 435 -10.57 -1.73 21.46
N ALA A 436 -11.03 -2.44 22.49
CA ALA A 436 -10.23 -2.77 23.68
C ALA A 436 -9.07 -3.74 23.35
N GLU A 437 -9.34 -4.81 22.61
CA GLU A 437 -8.32 -5.77 22.17
C GLU A 437 -7.31 -5.11 21.21
N ALA A 438 -7.81 -4.27 20.30
CA ALA A 438 -7.00 -3.53 19.34
C ALA A 438 -5.96 -2.64 20.03
N GLU A 439 -6.34 -1.95 21.10
CA GLU A 439 -5.42 -1.11 21.87
C GLU A 439 -4.30 -1.94 22.53
N ILE A 440 -4.63 -3.08 23.13
CA ILE A 440 -3.66 -4.00 23.76
C ILE A 440 -2.67 -4.52 22.71
N VAL A 441 -3.17 -5.03 21.60
CA VAL A 441 -2.34 -5.59 20.52
C VAL A 441 -1.44 -4.52 19.90
N LEU A 442 -1.97 -3.32 19.65
CA LEU A 442 -1.19 -2.25 19.03
C LEU A 442 -0.10 -1.73 19.98
N ARG A 443 -0.38 -1.68 21.29
CA ARG A 443 0.60 -1.32 22.34
C ARG A 443 1.68 -2.39 22.47
N GLU A 444 1.33 -3.67 22.49
CA GLU A 444 2.29 -4.79 22.56
C GLU A 444 3.21 -4.81 21.35
N ILE A 445 2.69 -4.60 20.13
CA ILE A 445 3.51 -4.56 18.91
C ILE A 445 4.44 -3.33 18.88
N HIS A 446 4.06 -2.23 19.55
CA HIS A 446 4.83 -0.99 19.60
C HIS A 446 5.89 -0.96 20.72
N GLU A 447 5.50 -1.31 21.94
CA GLU A 447 6.30 -1.17 23.18
C GLU A 447 6.61 -2.49 23.91
N GLY A 448 5.97 -3.59 23.49
CA GLY A 448 6.14 -4.90 24.11
C GLY A 448 7.50 -5.52 23.86
N VAL A 449 7.65 -6.82 24.16
CA VAL A 449 8.96 -7.51 24.11
C VAL A 449 9.56 -7.50 22.70
N CYS A 450 8.71 -7.60 21.67
CA CYS A 450 9.10 -7.50 20.26
C CYS A 450 8.79 -6.11 19.66
N GLY A 451 8.57 -5.11 20.51
CA GLY A 451 8.29 -3.73 20.15
C GLY A 451 9.54 -3.00 19.70
N ASP A 452 9.46 -2.31 18.57
CA ASP A 452 10.56 -1.57 17.96
C ASP A 452 10.31 -0.05 17.92
N HIS A 453 9.28 0.43 18.63
CA HIS A 453 8.88 1.84 18.63
C HIS A 453 8.68 2.42 17.22
N ALA A 454 8.29 1.58 16.27
CA ALA A 454 8.16 1.96 14.87
C ALA A 454 7.07 3.03 14.64
N GLY A 455 7.30 3.86 13.62
CA GLY A 455 6.33 4.88 13.20
C GLY A 455 5.00 4.28 12.72
N SER A 456 3.93 5.08 12.77
CA SER A 456 2.53 4.67 12.54
C SER A 456 2.29 3.76 11.33
N ARG A 457 2.90 4.07 10.17
CA ARG A 457 2.74 3.25 8.96
C ARG A 457 3.35 1.87 9.10
N SER A 458 4.59 1.81 9.62
CA SER A 458 5.29 0.55 9.86
C SER A 458 4.59 -0.29 10.93
N LEU A 459 4.10 0.37 11.99
CA LEU A 459 3.30 -0.27 13.04
C LEU A 459 2.02 -0.90 12.46
N ALA A 460 1.21 -0.14 11.72
CA ALA A 460 0.00 -0.65 11.08
C ALA A 460 0.30 -1.81 10.11
N HIS A 461 1.37 -1.71 9.32
CA HIS A 461 1.79 -2.79 8.41
C HIS A 461 2.24 -4.05 9.17
N LYS A 462 2.97 -3.90 10.29
CA LYS A 462 3.39 -5.00 11.16
C LYS A 462 2.16 -5.68 11.75
N THR A 463 1.18 -4.92 12.25
CA THR A 463 -0.10 -5.45 12.76
C THR A 463 -0.87 -6.22 11.70
N PHE A 464 -0.93 -5.73 10.45
CA PHE A 464 -1.52 -6.46 9.33
C PHE A 464 -0.80 -7.78 9.04
N ARG A 465 0.54 -7.78 9.03
CA ARG A 465 1.36 -8.98 8.80
C ARG A 465 1.19 -10.02 9.91
N GLN A 466 0.99 -9.58 11.15
CA GLN A 466 0.69 -10.46 12.28
C GLN A 466 -0.76 -10.99 12.28
N GLY A 467 -1.57 -10.60 11.29
CA GLY A 467 -2.89 -11.19 11.08
C GLY A 467 -4.03 -10.49 11.80
N TYR A 468 -3.90 -9.22 12.20
CA TYR A 468 -4.96 -8.48 12.91
C TYR A 468 -5.60 -7.38 12.06
N TYR A 469 -6.88 -7.07 12.33
CA TYR A 469 -7.61 -6.00 11.64
C TYR A 469 -8.69 -5.34 12.49
N TRP A 470 -8.84 -4.02 12.31
CA TRP A 470 -10.04 -3.25 12.65
C TRP A 470 -10.13 -1.99 11.76
N PRO A 471 -11.30 -1.34 11.63
CA PRO A 471 -11.50 -0.25 10.67
C PRO A 471 -10.57 0.96 10.85
N THR A 472 -10.23 1.31 12.10
CA THR A 472 -9.43 2.49 12.45
C THR A 472 -7.95 2.20 12.67
N LEU A 473 -7.46 1.00 12.31
CA LEU A 473 -6.07 0.53 12.54
C LEU A 473 -5.00 1.61 12.34
N HIS A 474 -4.99 2.26 11.18
CA HIS A 474 -3.97 3.26 10.85
C HIS A 474 -4.10 4.53 11.70
N GLN A 475 -5.33 4.97 12.00
CA GLN A 475 -5.58 6.13 12.85
C GLN A 475 -5.15 5.84 14.29
N ASP A 476 -5.47 4.65 14.80
CA ASP A 476 -5.04 4.21 16.13
C ASP A 476 -3.52 4.07 16.20
N ALA A 477 -2.86 3.59 15.13
CA ALA A 477 -1.40 3.53 15.05
C ALA A 477 -0.75 4.92 15.04
N ILE A 478 -1.37 5.91 14.38
CA ILE A 478 -0.96 7.32 14.48
C ILE A 478 -1.10 7.80 15.92
N ARG A 479 -2.23 7.55 16.57
CA ARG A 479 -2.46 7.99 17.96
C ARG A 479 -1.40 7.42 18.90
N ILE A 480 -1.20 6.10 18.92
CA ILE A 480 -0.23 5.43 19.81
C ILE A 480 1.19 5.91 19.55
N SER A 481 1.64 5.90 18.29
CA SER A 481 3.02 6.33 17.99
C SER A 481 3.28 7.82 18.27
N ARG A 482 2.24 8.66 18.22
CA ARG A 482 2.33 10.09 18.51
C ARG A 482 2.29 10.37 20.02
N SER A 483 1.50 9.63 20.81
CA SER A 483 1.39 9.80 22.26
C SER A 483 2.43 9.01 23.06
N CYS A 484 3.14 8.04 22.45
CA CYS A 484 4.19 7.28 23.12
C CYS A 484 5.30 8.19 23.69
N ASP A 485 5.44 8.23 25.01
CA ASP A 485 6.38 9.10 25.72
C ASP A 485 7.84 8.82 25.31
N LYS A 486 8.23 7.53 25.22
CA LYS A 486 9.57 7.12 24.78
C LYS A 486 9.87 7.62 23.36
N CYS A 487 8.97 7.38 22.39
CA CYS A 487 9.15 7.89 21.03
C CYS A 487 9.29 9.41 21.01
N GLN A 488 8.50 10.13 21.81
CA GLN A 488 8.56 11.59 21.88
C GLN A 488 9.87 12.08 22.51
N ARG A 489 10.38 11.48 23.59
CA ARG A 489 11.64 11.89 24.23
C ARG A 489 12.88 11.61 23.38
N TYR A 490 12.87 10.50 22.64
CA TYR A 490 14.00 10.06 21.81
C TYR A 490 13.96 10.55 20.37
N ALA A 491 12.84 11.12 19.91
CA ALA A 491 12.71 11.61 18.54
C ALA A 491 13.81 12.60 18.14
N THR A 492 14.23 12.50 16.87
CA THR A 492 15.28 13.34 16.28
C THR A 492 14.93 14.82 16.34
N ILE A 493 15.93 15.67 16.55
CA ILE A 493 15.77 17.12 16.58
C ILE A 493 15.56 17.62 15.14
N PRO A 494 14.40 18.23 14.79
CA PRO A 494 14.19 18.76 13.46
C PRO A 494 15.08 19.99 13.24
N HIS A 495 15.88 19.98 12.17
CA HIS A 495 16.73 21.09 11.76
C HIS A 495 15.98 22.19 10.98
N SER A 496 14.65 22.12 10.88
CA SER A 496 13.87 23.11 10.14
C SER A 496 13.76 24.42 10.94
N PRO A 497 14.19 25.55 10.37
CA PRO A 497 14.12 26.85 11.02
C PRO A 497 12.65 27.27 11.23
N PRO A 498 12.33 27.97 12.33
CA PRO A 498 10.95 28.32 12.66
C PRO A 498 10.53 29.72 12.20
N GLU A 499 11.48 30.56 11.79
CA GLU A 499 11.22 31.93 11.34
C GLU A 499 11.75 32.16 9.92
N PRO A 500 11.07 33.01 9.13
CA PRO A 500 11.51 33.36 7.78
C PRO A 500 12.80 34.18 7.81
N LEU A 501 13.58 34.07 6.74
CA LEU A 501 14.86 34.79 6.61
C LEU A 501 14.59 36.29 6.42
N THR A 502 15.20 37.15 7.24
CA THR A 502 15.19 38.61 6.99
C THR A 502 16.43 38.99 6.17
N PRO A 503 16.32 39.38 4.88
CA PRO A 503 17.46 39.74 4.07
C PRO A 503 17.95 41.15 4.43
N MET A 504 19.20 41.28 4.89
CA MET A 504 19.86 42.58 5.06
C MET A 504 20.47 43.05 3.75
N ILE A 505 20.13 44.24 3.25
CA ILE A 505 20.69 44.80 2.01
C ILE A 505 21.24 46.21 2.32
N SER A 506 22.47 46.50 1.89
CA SER A 506 23.03 47.85 1.97
C SER A 506 22.59 48.66 0.75
N PRO A 507 22.18 49.94 0.93
CA PRO A 507 21.68 50.78 -0.15
C PRO A 507 22.79 51.32 -1.08
N TRP A 508 24.00 51.57 -0.57
CA TRP A 508 25.15 52.05 -1.37
C TRP A 508 26.50 51.47 -0.86
N PRO A 509 27.59 51.56 -1.65
CA PRO A 509 28.94 51.15 -1.24
C PRO A 509 29.38 51.72 0.10
N PHE A 510 29.98 50.87 0.94
CA PHE A 510 30.61 51.25 2.22
C PHE A 510 29.67 51.83 3.28
N ALA A 511 28.36 51.86 3.04
CA ALA A 511 27.36 52.34 3.99
C ALA A 511 27.23 51.42 5.21
N GLN A 512 27.39 50.11 5.00
CA GLN A 512 27.16 49.10 6.02
C GLN A 512 28.24 48.03 5.97
N TRP A 513 28.93 47.87 7.10
CA TRP A 513 29.99 46.89 7.27
C TRP A 513 29.58 45.83 8.27
N GLY A 514 29.92 44.58 8.01
CA GLY A 514 29.88 43.55 9.03
C GLY A 514 31.29 43.28 9.55
N LEU A 515 31.42 43.08 10.86
CA LEU A 515 32.68 42.72 11.52
C LEU A 515 32.57 41.33 12.18
N ASP A 516 33.65 40.57 12.10
CA ASP A 516 33.79 39.27 12.75
C ASP A 516 35.27 38.97 13.03
N LEU A 517 35.54 37.97 13.87
CA LEU A 517 36.87 37.49 14.20
C LEU A 517 37.12 36.08 13.66
N ILE A 518 38.33 35.87 13.16
CA ILE A 518 38.87 34.56 12.80
C ILE A 518 39.88 34.14 13.86
N GLY A 519 39.65 33.03 14.56
CA GLY A 519 40.68 32.38 15.38
C GLY A 519 40.13 31.41 16.43
N PRO A 520 41.02 30.78 17.23
CA PRO A 520 42.48 30.90 17.15
C PRO A 520 43.08 30.16 15.93
N MET A 521 44.02 30.82 15.24
CA MET A 521 44.84 30.31 14.15
C MET A 521 46.22 29.85 14.68
N PRO A 522 46.99 29.04 13.94
CA PRO A 522 48.38 28.74 14.28
C PRO A 522 49.18 30.01 14.54
N ALA A 523 50.05 30.00 15.54
CA ALA A 523 50.80 31.19 15.92
C ALA A 523 51.70 31.63 14.75
N GLY A 524 51.43 32.82 14.22
CA GLY A 524 52.23 33.42 13.17
C GLY A 524 53.34 34.31 13.70
N LYS A 525 54.10 34.90 12.77
CA LYS A 525 55.13 35.90 13.09
C LYS A 525 54.51 37.03 13.92
N GLY A 526 55.18 37.42 15.01
CA GLY A 526 54.64 38.39 15.98
C GLY A 526 53.62 37.80 16.97
N LYS A 527 53.55 36.46 17.10
CA LYS A 527 52.61 35.75 17.98
C LYS A 527 51.13 36.05 17.66
N VAL A 528 50.83 36.45 16.43
CA VAL A 528 49.45 36.66 15.98
C VAL A 528 48.69 35.34 15.90
N ARG A 529 47.47 35.34 16.43
CA ARG A 529 46.61 34.15 16.56
C ARG A 529 45.17 34.41 16.13
N TYR A 530 44.80 35.66 15.94
CA TYR A 530 43.46 36.06 15.55
C TYR A 530 43.56 36.97 14.33
N ALA A 531 42.47 37.12 13.58
CA ALA A 531 42.35 38.17 12.58
C ALA A 531 40.97 38.82 12.70
N ILE A 532 40.93 40.15 12.67
CA ILE A 532 39.68 40.90 12.53
C ILE A 532 39.37 41.06 11.06
N VAL A 533 38.11 40.81 10.71
CA VAL A 533 37.61 40.90 9.33
C VAL A 533 36.46 41.87 9.28
N ALA A 534 36.49 42.79 8.33
CA ALA A 534 35.37 43.65 7.99
C ALA A 534 34.97 43.45 6.52
N VAL A 535 33.67 43.37 6.25
CA VAL A 535 33.13 43.18 4.91
C VAL A 535 32.04 44.22 4.64
N ASP A 536 32.20 44.99 3.56
CA ASP A 536 31.16 45.87 3.06
C ASP A 536 30.01 45.06 2.44
N TYR A 537 28.77 45.35 2.85
CA TYR A 537 27.60 44.57 2.45
C TYR A 537 27.15 44.84 1.02
N PHE A 538 27.58 45.96 0.41
CA PHE A 538 27.26 46.30 -0.97
C PHE A 538 28.27 45.67 -1.95
N THR A 539 29.50 46.16 -1.93
CA THR A 539 30.59 45.79 -2.87
C THR A 539 31.18 44.41 -2.56
N LYS A 540 30.94 43.89 -1.35
CA LYS A 540 31.62 42.70 -0.80
C LYS A 540 33.11 42.92 -0.56
N TRP A 541 33.58 44.17 -0.55
CA TRP A 541 34.96 44.50 -0.21
C TRP A 541 35.30 43.98 1.18
N ALA A 542 36.45 43.32 1.32
CA ALA A 542 36.89 42.72 2.57
C ALA A 542 38.21 43.35 3.02
N GLU A 543 38.31 43.69 4.31
CA GLU A 543 39.53 44.10 5.01
C GLU A 543 39.83 43.10 6.12
N VAL A 544 41.11 42.76 6.30
CA VAL A 544 41.57 41.78 7.29
C VAL A 544 42.85 42.27 7.95
N GLU A 545 42.89 42.27 9.29
CA GLU A 545 44.10 42.59 10.05
C GLU A 545 44.45 41.46 11.05
N PRO A 546 45.67 40.89 10.99
CA PRO A 546 46.17 39.93 11.98
C PRO A 546 46.38 40.57 13.37
N LEU A 547 45.94 39.88 14.42
CA LEU A 547 46.00 40.32 15.82
C LEU A 547 46.64 39.26 16.72
N ALA A 548 47.52 39.70 17.63
CA ALA A 548 48.09 38.86 18.70
C ALA A 548 47.10 38.64 19.85
N THR A 549 46.38 39.69 20.22
CA THR A 549 45.35 39.68 21.25
C THR A 549 44.13 40.45 20.75
N ILE A 550 42.94 40.02 21.18
CA ILE A 550 41.68 40.70 20.88
C ILE A 550 41.45 41.68 22.03
N THR A 551 41.76 42.95 21.81
CA THR A 551 41.51 44.04 22.78
C THR A 551 40.65 45.12 22.15
N GLU A 552 39.91 45.86 22.99
CA GLU A 552 38.99 46.92 22.54
C GLU A 552 39.72 47.97 21.69
N GLY A 553 40.88 48.44 22.15
CA GLY A 553 41.68 49.44 21.43
C GLY A 553 42.19 48.94 20.07
N LYS A 554 42.45 47.64 19.92
CA LYS A 554 42.84 47.06 18.62
C LYS A 554 41.68 47.02 17.63
N ILE A 555 40.46 46.83 18.11
CA ILE A 555 39.25 46.88 17.28
C ILE A 555 38.99 48.32 16.81
N GLU A 556 39.11 49.29 17.72
CA GLU A 556 39.01 50.72 17.38
C GLU A 556 40.08 51.14 16.37
N ASP A 557 41.35 50.76 16.61
CA ASP A 557 42.46 51.00 15.69
C ASP A 557 42.18 50.44 14.30
N PHE A 558 41.66 49.21 14.23
CA PHE A 558 41.33 48.56 12.97
C PHE A 558 40.24 49.32 12.22
N VAL A 559 39.13 49.65 12.89
CA VAL A 559 38.01 50.37 12.27
C VAL A 559 38.44 51.78 11.85
N TRP A 560 39.21 52.47 12.68
CA TRP A 560 39.77 53.78 12.37
C TRP A 560 40.65 53.73 11.13
N LYS A 561 41.68 52.87 11.12
CA LYS A 561 42.70 52.83 10.06
C LYS A 561 42.18 52.23 8.76
N ASN A 562 41.45 51.11 8.83
CA ASN A 562 41.12 50.32 7.65
C ASN A 562 39.73 50.62 7.08
N ILE A 563 38.85 51.23 7.86
CA ILE A 563 37.50 51.61 7.40
C ILE A 563 37.39 53.12 7.28
N LEU A 564 37.44 53.86 8.39
CA LEU A 564 37.17 55.30 8.41
C LEU A 564 38.16 56.09 7.56
N CYS A 565 39.47 55.89 7.77
CA CYS A 565 40.51 56.62 7.03
C CYS A 565 40.60 56.23 5.55
N ARG A 566 39.98 55.12 5.11
CA ARG A 566 40.08 54.63 3.72
C ARG A 566 38.81 54.82 2.92
N PHE A 567 37.65 54.60 3.53
CA PHE A 567 36.35 54.57 2.85
C PHE A 567 35.37 55.60 3.42
N GLY A 568 35.74 56.33 4.47
CA GLY A 568 34.87 57.27 5.16
C GLY A 568 34.04 56.64 6.27
N ILE A 569 33.18 57.45 6.90
CA ILE A 569 32.37 57.04 8.04
C ILE A 569 31.15 56.24 7.54
N PRO A 570 31.00 54.96 7.95
CA PRO A 570 29.85 54.16 7.55
C PRO A 570 28.59 54.56 8.32
N ASN A 571 27.42 54.33 7.72
CA ASN A 571 26.14 54.52 8.39
C ASN A 571 25.91 53.47 9.50
N ALA A 572 26.30 52.22 9.26
CA ALA A 572 26.12 51.15 10.23
C ALA A 572 27.27 50.13 10.25
N ILE A 573 27.53 49.59 11.44
CA ILE A 573 28.42 48.45 11.67
C ILE A 573 27.60 47.32 12.31
N VAL A 574 27.64 46.13 11.72
CA VAL A 574 26.98 44.92 12.24
C VAL A 574 28.03 44.00 12.84
N THR A 575 27.82 43.53 14.07
CA THR A 575 28.72 42.58 14.74
C THR A 575 27.95 41.42 15.35
N ASP A 576 28.65 40.35 15.75
CA ASP A 576 28.06 39.36 16.65
C ASP A 576 27.93 39.92 18.09
N ASN A 577 27.24 39.17 18.95
CA ASN A 577 27.13 39.47 20.39
C ASN A 577 28.40 39.12 21.19
N GLY A 578 29.56 39.05 20.53
CA GLY A 578 30.83 38.78 21.19
C GLY A 578 31.16 39.89 22.18
N ARG A 579 31.62 39.52 23.39
CA ARG A 579 32.05 40.47 24.43
C ARG A 579 33.14 41.44 23.95
N GLN A 580 33.90 41.04 22.94
CA GLN A 580 34.89 41.88 22.28
C GLN A 580 34.29 43.11 21.57
N PHE A 581 33.07 43.01 21.04
CA PHE A 581 32.39 44.10 20.32
C PHE A 581 31.31 44.76 21.18
N ASP A 582 30.69 43.99 22.09
CA ASP A 582 29.75 44.50 23.10
C ASP A 582 30.50 45.10 24.30
N ASN A 583 31.24 46.18 24.07
CA ASN A 583 31.96 46.90 25.11
C ASN A 583 31.67 48.40 25.09
N LYS A 584 31.87 49.07 26.23
CA LYS A 584 31.53 50.50 26.38
C LYS A 584 32.39 51.41 25.51
N LYS A 585 33.70 51.12 25.38
CA LYS A 585 34.62 51.97 24.62
C LYS A 585 34.28 52.00 23.15
N PHE A 586 34.07 50.82 22.56
CA PHE A 586 33.69 50.68 21.16
C PHE A 586 32.32 51.29 20.86
N LYS A 587 31.33 51.14 21.77
CA LYS A 587 30.05 51.85 21.66
C LYS A 587 30.22 53.37 21.66
N MET A 588 31.06 53.89 22.55
CA MET A 588 31.37 55.33 22.59
C MET A 588 32.11 55.79 21.32
N PHE A 589 33.04 54.98 20.81
CA PHE A 589 33.74 55.23 19.55
C PHE A 589 32.75 55.31 18.38
N CYS A 590 31.85 54.33 18.23
CA CYS A 590 30.81 54.37 17.19
C CYS A 590 29.90 55.58 17.36
N SER A 591 29.47 55.89 18.59
CA SER A 591 28.62 57.05 18.88
C SER A 591 29.30 58.38 18.53
N LYS A 592 30.62 58.50 18.80
CA LYS A 592 31.42 59.69 18.46
C LYS A 592 31.38 60.03 16.97
N PHE A 593 31.35 59.02 16.11
CA PHE A 593 31.29 59.18 14.66
C PHE A 593 29.87 58.99 14.10
N ASN A 594 28.85 58.92 14.96
CA ASN A 594 27.46 58.69 14.59
C ASN A 594 27.22 57.41 13.75
N ILE A 595 27.99 56.36 14.06
CA ILE A 595 27.88 55.05 13.43
C ILE A 595 26.84 54.22 14.18
N ASN A 596 25.82 53.72 13.48
CA ASN A 596 24.82 52.83 14.08
C ASN A 596 25.40 51.43 14.30
N LEU A 597 25.61 51.05 15.57
CA LEU A 597 26.14 49.73 15.94
C LEU A 597 25.00 48.73 16.14
N CYS A 598 24.88 47.78 15.23
CA CYS A 598 23.85 46.75 15.20
C CYS A 598 24.42 45.40 15.66
N PHE A 599 23.76 44.76 16.62
CA PHE A 599 24.18 43.46 17.14
C PHE A 599 23.32 42.32 16.58
N ALA A 600 23.97 41.30 16.02
CA ALA A 600 23.31 40.06 15.61
C ALA A 600 22.87 39.26 16.86
N SER A 601 21.56 39.09 17.04
CA SER A 601 21.04 38.30 18.17
C SER A 601 21.39 36.81 18.02
N PRO A 602 21.46 36.03 19.11
CA PRO A 602 21.73 34.59 19.04
C PRO A 602 20.62 33.82 18.32
N ALA A 603 19.41 34.39 18.27
CA ALA A 603 18.26 33.86 17.54
C ALA A 603 18.31 34.20 16.03
N HIS A 604 19.07 35.23 15.64
CA HIS A 604 19.20 35.69 14.26
C HIS A 604 20.67 35.83 13.80
N PRO A 605 21.48 34.75 13.85
CA PRO A 605 22.90 34.79 13.44
C PRO A 605 23.07 35.15 11.95
N GLN A 606 22.03 35.03 11.14
CA GLN A 606 22.04 35.38 9.71
C GLN A 606 22.37 36.86 9.46
N SER A 607 22.15 37.71 10.45
CA SER A 607 22.47 39.13 10.43
C SER A 607 23.96 39.41 10.17
N ASN A 608 24.87 38.60 10.73
CA ASN A 608 26.30 38.69 10.47
C ASN A 608 26.80 37.65 9.42
N GLY A 609 25.88 36.89 8.83
CA GLY A 609 26.21 35.74 7.98
C GLY A 609 26.99 36.08 6.71
N GLN A 610 26.96 37.35 6.26
CA GLN A 610 27.77 37.79 5.12
C GLN A 610 29.26 37.75 5.45
N VAL A 611 29.66 38.25 6.61
CA VAL A 611 31.06 38.25 7.06
C VAL A 611 31.51 36.82 7.30
N GLU A 612 30.67 35.99 7.93
CA GLU A 612 30.97 34.57 8.14
C GLU A 612 31.23 33.82 6.82
N ALA A 613 30.46 34.12 5.77
CA ALA A 613 30.65 33.52 4.46
C ALA A 613 32.01 33.91 3.85
N VAL A 614 32.39 35.19 3.96
CA VAL A 614 33.73 35.67 3.52
C VAL A 614 34.83 35.05 4.38
N ASN A 615 34.63 34.92 5.69
CA ASN A 615 35.57 34.28 6.61
C ASN A 615 35.84 32.82 6.21
N LYS A 616 34.82 32.09 5.75
CA LYS A 616 34.98 30.74 5.20
C LYS A 616 35.84 30.74 3.93
N ILE A 617 35.66 31.72 3.04
CA ILE A 617 36.46 31.86 1.82
C ILE A 617 37.92 32.17 2.19
N ILE A 618 38.16 33.17 3.05
CA ILE A 618 39.51 33.55 3.51
C ILE A 618 40.21 32.36 4.16
N LYS A 619 39.55 31.67 5.09
CA LYS A 619 40.09 30.46 5.74
C LYS A 619 40.43 29.37 4.74
N ARG A 620 39.56 29.13 3.76
CA ARG A 620 39.79 28.13 2.72
C ARG A 620 41.01 28.49 1.88
N THR A 621 41.09 29.73 1.39
CA THR A 621 42.22 30.20 0.57
C THR A 621 43.53 30.14 1.35
N LEU A 622 43.55 30.62 2.60
CA LEU A 622 44.73 30.49 3.46
C LEU A 622 45.14 29.02 3.65
N LYS A 623 44.18 28.13 3.91
CA LYS A 623 44.46 26.70 4.10
C LYS A 623 45.04 26.06 2.84
N THR A 624 44.53 26.40 1.66
CA THR A 624 45.01 25.85 0.40
C THR A 624 46.34 26.44 -0.04
N SER A 625 46.57 27.74 0.19
CA SER A 625 47.80 28.43 -0.24
C SER A 625 49.00 28.15 0.67
N LEU A 626 48.79 27.86 1.96
CA LEU A 626 49.88 27.66 2.91
C LEU A 626 50.35 26.20 3.03
N ASP A 627 49.52 25.21 2.68
CA ASP A 627 49.77 23.78 2.86
C ASP A 627 50.44 23.42 4.22
N LYS A 628 51.74 23.14 4.22
CA LYS A 628 52.55 22.85 5.42
C LYS A 628 53.02 24.10 6.19
N ALA A 629 53.15 25.25 5.54
CA ALA A 629 53.68 26.51 6.11
C ALA A 629 52.61 27.34 6.87
N LYS A 630 51.82 26.69 7.73
CA LYS A 630 50.66 27.32 8.40
C LYS A 630 51.00 28.49 9.34
N GLY A 631 52.25 28.63 9.77
CA GLY A 631 52.72 29.75 10.58
C GLY A 631 52.93 31.06 9.81
N CYS A 632 53.02 31.02 8.48
CA CYS A 632 53.24 32.22 7.65
C CYS A 632 51.93 32.89 7.20
N TRP A 633 50.79 32.47 7.76
CA TRP A 633 49.48 32.99 7.37
C TRP A 633 49.33 34.53 7.43
N PRO A 634 49.93 35.28 8.38
CA PRO A 634 49.75 36.73 8.44
C PRO A 634 50.34 37.45 7.22
N GLU A 635 51.47 36.95 6.72
CA GLU A 635 52.18 37.52 5.56
C GLU A 635 51.43 37.22 4.25
N PHE A 636 50.62 36.16 4.23
CA PHE A 636 49.78 35.78 3.08
C PHE A 636 48.42 36.50 3.02
N VAL A 637 48.00 37.19 4.08
CA VAL A 637 46.71 37.89 4.11
C VAL A 637 46.52 38.87 2.95
N PRO A 638 47.49 39.74 2.60
CA PRO A 638 47.35 40.66 1.47
C PRO A 638 47.11 39.96 0.14
N GLN A 639 47.81 38.85 -0.12
CA GLN A 639 47.62 38.06 -1.35
C GLN A 639 46.23 37.42 -1.41
N VAL A 640 45.75 36.88 -0.28
CA VAL A 640 44.40 36.31 -0.19
C VAL A 640 43.33 37.38 -0.40
N LEU A 641 43.51 38.56 0.19
CA LEU A 641 42.62 39.70 0.00
C LEU A 641 42.60 40.16 -1.45
N TRP A 642 43.78 40.27 -2.10
CA TRP A 642 43.86 40.68 -3.50
C TRP A 642 43.14 39.70 -4.42
N SER A 643 43.42 38.39 -4.27
CA SER A 643 42.72 37.33 -5.00
C SER A 643 41.21 37.36 -4.75
N TYR A 644 40.77 37.58 -3.51
CA TYR A 644 39.35 37.70 -3.19
C TYR A 644 38.71 38.94 -3.84
N ARG A 645 39.39 40.09 -3.85
CA ARG A 645 38.87 41.35 -4.39
C ARG A 645 38.74 41.36 -5.90
N THR A 646 39.57 40.62 -6.63
CA THR A 646 39.52 40.48 -8.10
C THR A 646 38.74 39.24 -8.56
N SER A 647 38.12 38.51 -7.63
CA SER A 647 37.31 37.34 -7.96
C SER A 647 35.83 37.70 -8.08
N TYR A 648 35.21 37.27 -9.17
CA TYR A 648 33.78 37.42 -9.45
C TYR A 648 32.90 36.89 -8.30
N ARG A 649 31.82 37.63 -7.97
CA ARG A 649 30.85 37.23 -6.96
C ARG A 649 29.50 36.94 -7.59
N THR A 650 28.99 35.73 -7.38
CA THR A 650 27.70 35.29 -7.91
C THR A 650 26.52 36.13 -7.43
N SER A 651 26.61 36.69 -6.22
CA SER A 651 25.55 37.51 -5.62
C SER A 651 25.42 38.89 -6.28
N THR A 652 26.52 39.55 -6.62
CA THR A 652 26.53 40.88 -7.25
C THR A 652 26.68 40.81 -8.76
N GLY A 653 27.23 39.73 -9.31
CA GLY A 653 27.54 39.61 -10.73
C GLY A 653 28.82 40.33 -11.15
N GLU A 654 29.61 40.82 -10.20
CA GLU A 654 30.80 41.66 -10.43
C GLU A 654 31.90 41.31 -9.42
N THR A 655 33.12 41.80 -9.63
CA THR A 655 34.20 41.70 -8.64
C THR A 655 34.07 42.79 -7.57
N PRO A 656 34.51 42.54 -6.32
CA PRO A 656 34.55 43.60 -5.30
C PRO A 656 35.42 44.80 -5.70
N PHE A 657 36.48 44.57 -6.48
CA PHE A 657 37.38 45.64 -6.93
C PHE A 657 36.71 46.56 -7.95
N SER A 658 36.05 45.99 -8.97
CA SER A 658 35.29 46.75 -9.96
C SER A 658 34.17 47.58 -9.29
N LEU A 659 33.40 47.00 -8.36
CA LEU A 659 32.35 47.75 -7.67
C LEU A 659 32.88 48.88 -6.77
N ALA A 660 34.07 48.71 -6.19
CA ALA A 660 34.70 49.71 -5.35
C ALA A 660 35.27 50.89 -6.16
N PHE A 661 35.98 50.60 -7.26
CA PHE A 661 36.79 51.60 -7.98
C PHE A 661 36.30 51.93 -9.40
N GLY A 662 35.25 51.25 -9.89
CA GLY A 662 34.68 51.46 -11.22
C GLY A 662 35.44 50.81 -12.37
N THR A 663 36.56 50.15 -12.10
CA THR A 663 37.34 49.41 -13.10
C THR A 663 38.01 48.20 -12.46
N GLU A 664 38.38 47.20 -13.26
CA GLU A 664 39.03 45.98 -12.79
C GLU A 664 40.53 46.18 -12.57
N ALA A 665 41.06 45.56 -11.51
CA ALA A 665 42.49 45.60 -11.24
C ALA A 665 43.30 44.96 -12.37
N VAL A 666 44.51 45.46 -12.60
CA VAL A 666 45.51 44.73 -13.41
C VAL A 666 46.09 43.62 -12.54
N VAL A 667 46.00 42.37 -13.02
CA VAL A 667 46.51 41.18 -12.33
C VAL A 667 47.79 40.65 -12.99
N PRO A 668 48.64 39.84 -12.31
CA PRO A 668 49.96 39.45 -12.82
C PRO A 668 49.92 38.75 -14.17
N VAL A 669 48.89 37.92 -14.41
CA VAL A 669 48.72 37.22 -15.69
C VAL A 669 48.58 38.17 -16.87
N GLU A 670 48.04 39.37 -16.68
CA GLU A 670 47.94 40.37 -17.75
C GLU A 670 49.27 41.04 -18.07
N LEU A 671 50.26 40.95 -17.18
CA LEU A 671 51.61 41.43 -17.43
C LEU A 671 52.46 40.34 -18.08
N GLU A 672 52.30 39.08 -17.63
CA GLU A 672 52.99 37.92 -18.19
C GLU A 672 52.46 37.54 -19.58
N GLN A 673 51.15 37.64 -19.77
CA GLN A 673 50.44 37.42 -21.03
C GLN A 673 49.70 38.72 -21.37
N ALA A 674 50.43 39.65 -21.97
CA ALA A 674 49.98 41.01 -22.22
C ALA A 674 48.59 41.04 -22.90
N THR A 675 47.59 41.57 -22.19
CA THR A 675 46.24 41.77 -22.74
C THR A 675 46.20 42.98 -23.68
N TYR A 676 45.13 43.12 -24.47
CA TYR A 676 45.01 44.26 -25.40
C TYR A 676 45.18 45.61 -24.71
N ARG A 677 44.64 45.76 -23.48
CA ARG A 677 44.76 47.00 -22.68
C ARG A 677 46.18 47.28 -22.19
N ILE A 678 47.04 46.26 -22.11
CA ILE A 678 48.46 46.40 -21.75
C ILE A 678 49.31 46.62 -23.01
N GLN A 679 49.04 45.89 -24.10
CA GLN A 679 49.80 45.98 -25.35
C GLN A 679 49.58 47.32 -26.09
N ASN A 680 48.35 47.84 -26.08
CA ASN A 680 47.96 49.03 -26.84
C ASN A 680 47.60 50.18 -25.88
N TYR A 681 48.35 50.34 -24.79
CA TYR A 681 48.10 51.39 -23.82
C TYR A 681 48.39 52.79 -24.40
N ILE A 682 47.33 53.57 -24.59
CA ILE A 682 47.41 54.98 -24.97
C ILE A 682 46.85 55.80 -23.81
N GLN A 683 47.70 56.59 -23.15
CA GLN A 683 47.34 57.31 -21.92
C GLN A 683 46.08 58.18 -22.08
N SER A 684 46.01 58.97 -23.14
CA SER A 684 44.88 59.89 -23.37
C SER A 684 43.55 59.18 -23.66
N GLU A 685 43.58 58.00 -24.29
CA GLU A 685 42.39 57.18 -24.51
C GLU A 685 41.97 56.44 -23.25
N ASN A 686 42.94 55.91 -22.50
CA ASN A 686 42.70 55.26 -21.22
C ASN A 686 42.06 56.23 -20.21
N ASP A 687 42.53 57.48 -20.13
CA ASP A 687 41.95 58.51 -19.24
C ASP A 687 40.49 58.82 -19.62
N LYS A 688 40.17 58.88 -20.92
CA LYS A 688 38.78 59.02 -21.40
C LYS A 688 37.92 57.81 -21.03
N GLN A 689 38.44 56.60 -21.19
CA GLN A 689 37.74 55.37 -20.82
C GLN A 689 37.53 55.25 -19.30
N LEU A 690 38.51 55.65 -18.49
CA LEU A 690 38.36 55.67 -17.03
C LEU A 690 37.31 56.70 -16.60
N THR A 691 37.26 57.87 -17.25
CA THR A 691 36.21 58.87 -17.00
C THR A 691 34.83 58.30 -17.34
N LEU A 692 34.69 57.67 -18.50
CA LEU A 692 33.45 56.99 -18.89
C LEU A 692 33.06 55.88 -17.91
N ASN A 693 34.01 55.08 -17.45
CA ASN A 693 33.76 54.04 -16.45
C ASN A 693 33.27 54.62 -15.12
N LEU A 694 33.73 55.82 -14.72
CA LEU A 694 33.22 56.53 -13.54
C LEU A 694 31.78 56.99 -13.74
N ASP A 695 31.39 57.43 -14.93
CA ASP A 695 29.99 57.78 -15.22
C ASP A 695 29.08 56.53 -15.20
N LEU A 696 29.58 55.40 -15.72
CA LEU A 696 28.85 54.13 -15.79
C LEU A 696 28.84 53.35 -14.47
N VAL A 697 29.70 53.70 -13.49
CA VAL A 697 29.86 52.92 -12.26
C VAL A 697 28.55 52.86 -11.45
N GLU A 698 27.75 53.93 -11.46
CA GLU A 698 26.48 53.96 -10.75
C GLU A 698 25.47 52.99 -11.38
N GLU A 699 25.45 52.91 -12.71
CA GLU A 699 24.62 51.95 -13.42
C GLU A 699 25.02 50.51 -13.05
N HIS A 700 26.32 50.19 -13.12
CA HIS A 700 26.83 48.86 -12.74
C HIS A 700 26.50 48.52 -11.27
N ARG A 701 26.65 49.49 -10.36
CA ARG A 701 26.29 49.33 -8.94
C ARG A 701 24.79 49.08 -8.76
N ASN A 702 23.94 49.78 -9.49
CA ASN A 702 22.48 49.59 -9.45
C ASN A 702 22.09 48.20 -9.97
N GLN A 703 22.67 47.76 -11.09
CA GLN A 703 22.46 46.41 -11.61
C GLN A 703 22.93 45.33 -10.61
N ALA A 704 24.11 45.51 -10.02
CA ALA A 704 24.65 44.62 -8.99
C ALA A 704 23.77 44.61 -7.73
N HIS A 705 23.22 45.75 -7.33
CA HIS A 705 22.28 45.88 -6.22
C HIS A 705 20.99 45.09 -6.50
N LEU A 706 20.34 45.32 -7.65
CA LEU A 706 19.13 44.58 -8.06
C LEU A 706 19.38 43.08 -8.10
N ARG A 707 20.52 42.65 -8.64
CA ARG A 707 20.91 41.24 -8.68
C ARG A 707 21.10 40.65 -7.29
N ASN A 708 21.74 41.39 -6.38
CA ASN A 708 21.95 40.98 -4.99
C ASN A 708 20.61 40.89 -4.23
N VAL A 709 19.67 41.83 -4.46
CA VAL A 709 18.30 41.76 -3.94
C VAL A 709 17.59 40.50 -4.46
N ALA A 710 17.58 40.28 -5.78
CA ALA A 710 16.95 39.11 -6.39
C ALA A 710 17.60 37.78 -5.97
N TYR A 711 18.92 37.76 -5.76
CA TYR A 711 19.65 36.61 -5.24
C TYR A 711 19.25 36.30 -3.80
N LYS A 712 19.19 37.30 -2.93
CA LYS A 712 18.74 37.13 -1.53
C LYS A 712 17.28 36.74 -1.44
N GLN A 713 16.41 37.29 -2.28
CA GLN A 713 15.01 36.90 -2.33
C GLN A 713 14.83 35.44 -2.77
N ARG A 714 15.61 34.96 -3.75
CA ARG A 714 15.63 33.53 -4.13
C ARG A 714 16.07 32.62 -2.99
N ILE A 715 17.10 33.02 -2.24
CA ILE A 715 17.55 32.28 -1.04
C ILE A 715 16.47 32.29 0.04
N SER A 716 15.85 33.44 0.31
CA SER A 716 14.75 33.58 1.25
C SER A 716 13.62 32.64 0.87
N ASN A 717 13.10 32.72 -0.35
CA ASN A 717 12.01 31.86 -0.81
C ASN A 717 12.33 30.36 -0.67
N TYR A 718 13.56 29.95 -1.01
CA TYR A 718 14.01 28.56 -0.84
C TYR A 718 14.08 28.16 0.64
N TYR A 719 14.61 29.02 1.51
CA TYR A 719 14.70 28.81 2.94
C TYR A 719 13.31 28.78 3.59
N ASP A 720 12.48 29.78 3.29
CA ASP A 720 11.14 30.00 3.81
C ASP A 720 10.19 28.87 3.39
N SER A 721 10.37 28.28 2.20
CA SER A 721 9.62 27.07 1.79
C SER A 721 9.81 25.86 2.72
N ARG A 722 10.89 25.86 3.53
CA ARG A 722 11.23 24.82 4.50
C ARG A 722 10.93 25.24 5.94
N VAL A 723 10.52 26.48 6.16
CA VAL A 723 10.12 27.00 7.46
C VAL A 723 8.77 26.40 7.82
N LYS A 724 8.70 25.74 8.97
CA LYS A 724 7.44 25.33 9.59
C LYS A 724 7.27 26.19 10.84
N PRO A 725 6.45 27.25 10.79
CA PRO A 725 6.27 28.13 11.93
C PRO A 725 5.73 27.32 13.12
N ARG A 726 6.42 27.39 14.26
CA ARG A 726 6.03 26.72 15.50
C ARG A 726 5.57 27.77 16.50
N SER A 727 4.26 27.98 16.56
CA SER A 727 3.63 28.75 17.63
C SER A 727 2.98 27.80 18.64
N PHE A 728 3.07 28.16 19.91
CA PHE A 728 2.45 27.44 21.04
C PHE A 728 1.47 28.36 21.76
N LYS A 729 0.42 27.79 22.33
CA LYS A 729 -0.58 28.50 23.14
C LYS A 729 -0.37 28.20 24.62
N VAL A 730 -0.86 29.09 25.48
CA VAL A 730 -0.92 28.83 26.92
C VAL A 730 -1.82 27.61 27.16
N GLY A 731 -1.34 26.65 27.95
CA GLY A 731 -1.98 25.34 28.19
C GLY A 731 -1.45 24.21 27.30
N ASP A 732 -0.68 24.49 26.26
CA ASP A 732 -0.07 23.45 25.43
C ASP A 732 1.06 22.72 26.19
N TRP A 733 1.15 21.41 25.97
CA TRP A 733 2.27 20.61 26.49
C TRP A 733 3.40 20.55 25.47
N VAL A 734 4.62 20.74 25.94
CA VAL A 734 5.83 20.80 25.12
C VAL A 734 6.99 20.02 25.73
N LEU A 735 7.92 19.61 24.88
CA LEU A 735 9.22 19.08 25.27
C LEU A 735 10.30 20.11 24.93
N LYS A 736 11.29 20.23 25.83
CA LYS A 736 12.46 21.11 25.72
C LYS A 736 13.66 20.34 25.20
N LYS A 737 14.37 20.85 24.20
CA LYS A 737 15.61 20.24 23.68
C LYS A 737 16.68 20.20 24.78
N ARG A 738 17.32 19.04 25.03
CA ARG A 738 18.47 18.97 25.95
C ARG A 738 19.70 19.61 25.32
N LEU A 739 20.33 20.54 26.03
CA LEU A 739 21.63 21.11 25.65
C LEU A 739 22.76 20.20 26.14
N LEU A 740 23.98 20.38 25.62
CA LEU A 740 25.15 19.57 26.00
C LEU A 740 25.46 19.61 27.51
N CYS A 741 25.14 20.72 28.17
CA CYS A 741 25.29 20.89 29.62
C CYS A 741 24.24 20.14 30.45
N ASP A 742 23.11 19.75 29.84
CA ASP A 742 22.00 19.06 30.52
C ASP A 742 22.10 17.52 30.41
N ARG A 743 23.14 17.01 29.73
CA ARG A 743 23.33 15.57 29.55
C ARG A 743 23.99 14.97 30.78
N VAL A 744 23.37 13.94 31.34
CA VAL A 744 23.96 13.15 32.42
C VAL A 744 25.20 12.44 31.84
N PRO A 745 26.41 12.67 32.37
CA PRO A 745 27.64 12.10 31.80
C PRO A 745 27.64 10.57 31.71
N SER A 746 26.91 9.89 32.60
CA SER A 746 26.79 8.44 32.64
C SER A 746 25.94 7.84 31.52
N GLU A 747 25.04 8.60 30.88
CA GLU A 747 24.11 8.09 29.86
C GLU A 747 24.69 8.15 28.44
N GLY A 748 25.72 8.98 28.21
CA GLY A 748 26.40 9.08 26.91
C GLY A 748 25.45 9.27 25.71
N THR A 749 25.61 8.45 24.69
CA THR A 749 24.81 8.46 23.44
C THR A 749 23.38 7.95 23.61
N LEU A 750 23.05 7.33 24.73
CA LEU A 750 21.72 6.77 25.02
C LEU A 750 20.80 7.75 25.76
N SER A 751 21.28 8.97 26.01
CA SER A 751 20.49 10.03 26.64
C SER A 751 19.35 10.51 25.73
N PRO A 752 18.17 10.85 26.28
CA PRO A 752 17.05 11.36 25.50
C PRO A 752 17.40 12.73 24.87
N ASN A 753 16.93 12.95 23.64
CA ASN A 753 17.15 14.20 22.91
C ASN A 753 16.30 15.36 23.48
N TRP A 754 15.21 15.04 24.15
CA TRP A 754 14.21 15.98 24.66
C TRP A 754 13.93 15.74 26.16
N ASP A 755 13.67 16.83 26.86
CA ASP A 755 13.43 16.95 28.29
C ASP A 755 11.99 17.42 28.55
N GLY A 756 11.37 16.99 29.65
CA GLY A 756 9.98 17.31 30.01
C GLY A 756 9.15 16.07 30.37
N PRO A 757 7.81 16.11 30.26
CA PRO A 757 6.98 17.13 29.61
C PRO A 757 6.78 18.42 30.44
N PHE A 758 6.59 19.56 29.76
CA PHE A 758 6.33 20.88 30.36
C PHE A 758 5.04 21.49 29.81
N GLU A 759 4.35 22.30 30.61
CA GLU A 759 3.18 23.07 30.21
C GLU A 759 3.57 24.53 29.92
N VAL A 760 3.05 25.11 28.84
CA VAL A 760 3.22 26.52 28.51
C VAL A 760 2.29 27.36 29.39
N VAL A 761 2.86 28.16 30.29
CA VAL A 761 2.09 28.98 31.26
C VAL A 761 2.04 30.47 30.91
N GLY A 762 2.84 30.91 29.93
CA GLY A 762 2.81 32.30 29.48
C GLY A 762 3.68 32.56 28.26
N ILE A 763 3.37 33.62 27.54
CA ILE A 763 4.12 34.06 26.35
C ILE A 763 4.77 35.39 26.70
N SER A 764 6.11 35.45 26.70
CA SER A 764 6.82 36.69 27.05
C SER A 764 6.94 37.62 25.85
N ARG A 765 7.23 37.04 24.68
CA ARG A 765 7.30 37.71 23.36
C ARG A 765 6.90 36.68 22.29
N PRO A 766 6.48 37.10 21.08
CA PRO A 766 6.30 36.16 19.97
C PRO A 766 7.54 35.25 19.83
N GLY A 767 7.34 33.93 19.87
CA GLY A 767 8.43 32.95 19.82
C GLY A 767 9.10 32.60 21.16
N SER A 768 8.73 33.23 22.29
CA SER A 768 9.35 33.01 23.61
C SER A 768 8.33 32.68 24.71
N TYR A 769 8.49 31.50 25.33
CA TYR A 769 7.48 30.85 26.19
C TYR A 769 7.99 30.56 27.60
N LYS A 770 7.17 30.82 28.61
CA LYS A 770 7.40 30.41 30.01
C LYS A 770 6.82 29.01 30.22
N LEU A 771 7.59 28.14 30.87
CA LEU A 771 7.30 26.71 31.00
C LEU A 771 7.19 26.29 32.46
N ARG A 772 6.28 25.35 32.74
CA ARG A 772 6.05 24.74 34.06
C ARG A 772 6.21 23.21 33.97
N SER A 773 6.98 22.62 34.89
CA SER A 773 7.14 21.16 35.00
C SER A 773 5.84 20.49 35.42
N SER A 774 5.72 19.18 35.18
CA SER A 774 4.65 18.34 35.73
C SER A 774 4.52 18.47 37.25
N ASP A 775 5.62 18.74 37.94
CA ASP A 775 5.69 18.86 39.41
C ASP A 775 5.33 20.27 39.90
N GLY A 776 4.81 21.13 39.03
CA GLY A 776 4.35 22.49 39.35
C GLY A 776 5.46 23.56 39.37
N LYS A 777 6.74 23.18 39.24
CA LYS A 777 7.86 24.13 39.24
C LYS A 777 8.01 24.88 37.91
N THR A 778 7.98 26.21 37.96
CA THR A 778 8.19 27.07 36.79
C THR A 778 9.68 27.23 36.49
N LEU A 779 10.08 27.11 35.22
CA LEU A 779 11.45 27.37 34.78
C LEU A 779 11.74 28.89 34.82
N GLY A 780 12.91 29.27 35.35
CA GLY A 780 13.24 30.68 35.66
C GLY A 780 13.45 31.60 34.45
N HIS A 781 13.74 31.06 33.27
CA HIS A 781 13.91 31.83 32.03
C HIS A 781 12.96 31.36 30.93
N PRO A 782 12.48 32.28 30.06
CA PRO A 782 11.62 31.92 28.93
C PRO A 782 12.43 31.25 27.81
N TRP A 783 11.83 30.27 27.15
CA TRP A 783 12.46 29.44 26.13
C TRP A 783 11.96 29.79 24.72
N ASN A 784 12.88 29.83 23.76
CA ASN A 784 12.54 30.08 22.36
C ASN A 784 11.85 28.84 21.73
N ALA A 785 10.89 29.06 20.83
CA ALA A 785 10.24 28.06 19.99
C ALA A 785 11.21 27.06 19.34
N ASP A 786 12.42 27.48 18.96
CA ASP A 786 13.50 26.66 18.39
C ASP A 786 13.87 25.47 19.25
N HIS A 787 13.77 25.64 20.57
CA HIS A 787 14.12 24.64 21.56
C HIS A 787 12.93 23.82 22.02
N LEU A 788 11.75 24.04 21.45
CA LEU A 788 10.50 23.43 21.88
C LEU A 788 9.84 22.61 20.77
N LYS A 789 9.09 21.59 21.17
CA LYS A 789 8.13 20.89 20.31
C LYS A 789 6.91 20.48 21.11
N TYR A 790 5.79 20.27 20.42
CA TYR A 790 4.57 19.73 21.05
C TYR A 790 4.82 18.36 21.68
N TYR A 791 4.25 18.17 22.86
CA TYR A 791 4.08 16.89 23.53
C TYR A 791 2.61 16.49 23.44
N TYR A 792 2.35 15.32 22.88
CA TYR A 792 1.01 14.76 22.73
C TYR A 792 0.79 13.75 23.84
N LYS A 793 -0.25 13.97 24.66
CA LYS A 793 -0.68 13.03 25.68
C LYS A 793 -1.50 11.90 25.09
#